data_AF-A0A521RMI1-F1
#
_entry.id   AF-A0A521RMI1-F1
#
_cell.length_a   1.000
_cell.length_b   1.000
_cell.length_c   1.000
_cell.angle_alpha   90.00
_cell.angle_beta   90.00
_cell.angle_gamma   90.00
#
_symmetry.space_group_name_H-M   'P 1'
#
loop_
_entity.id
_entity.type
_entity.pdbx_description
1 polymer ?
#
loop_
_entity_poly.entity_id
_entity_poly.type
_entity_poly.pdbx_seq_one_letter_code
_entity_poly.pdbx_strand_id
1 'polypeptide(L)'
;MKRMNRTIIWGMAALFLFIIGMTETASAALKKGETAPGFTELESAKKKPMVLVYFFKLDSKPAREGLDYLKGLHEQYQKEGVAILAVTQDAAKALDPYLKQHPLPFPVVRDDGKVFDAYQVKVILPTTYILGPGSRITDVLEGGGPSSTRFITTVAQRGLQLKKTTLAKALFESALKSNPKDAQAAAGLGHVYLKEGKLDRAETEFSKIAQLKSPEAIIGKEGLAEVHLQKGESDKAISIAQEVEKEDPSNGLVHLVKGNVLAGQGKQQEALTEYTRATEGKLSTDWQRATAYNNAGRIYSEQGQYTMAEKMYQEAVVHNPYSPEILSNRGVLYEKQGQPKKALALYEQALSADPEDEVAKHLMKRIEQHLAFKEDMERQKRIDTLVADLADRFQKGKVSEAPAADSWSSKPMTVAFLGFKLMGGGLLREGMTEVLQAEMTQQLSAAGRISVVEREILDKLLAELKLGSSELADPDTALKLGKILSARLIVTGSLVQIPEGIRLSLRLIDPETSAIKITYADEMGPRKNLLSLADQTAQEIGRKIKEQYPLKGKIASIEEGDQVIVNLGARHGIKPGTKLKIIDEGEPIVVDGKTIGHKKKRVGLLEIVEVEEGLSYGKLTEHKSAVLKDQKVLEEMGGNDSAF
;
A
#
# COMPACT_ATOMS: atom_id res chain seq x y z
N MET A 1 -44.71 -4.62 64.45
CA MET A 1 -45.58 -4.87 63.28
C MET A 1 -44.66 -5.22 62.11
N LYS A 2 -44.45 -6.52 61.83
CA LYS A 2 -45.07 -7.32 60.74
C LYS A 2 -44.82 -6.70 59.35
N ARG A 3 -44.33 -7.38 58.32
CA ARG A 3 -43.68 -8.69 58.01
C ARG A 3 -43.37 -8.53 56.50
N MET A 4 -42.12 -8.63 56.04
CA MET A 4 -41.47 -9.85 55.54
C MET A 4 -41.86 -10.23 54.08
N ASN A 5 -40.82 -10.42 53.24
CA ASN A 5 -40.71 -11.37 52.10
C ASN A 5 -41.46 -11.05 50.77
N ARG A 6 -41.01 -11.37 49.54
CA ARG A 6 -39.78 -11.98 48.95
C ARG A 6 -40.01 -12.13 47.42
N THR A 7 -38.98 -11.92 46.58
CA THR A 7 -38.54 -12.72 45.39
C THR A 7 -39.38 -12.98 44.09
N ILE A 8 -38.61 -13.07 42.96
CA ILE A 8 -38.72 -13.96 41.75
C ILE A 8 -39.65 -13.48 40.59
N ILE A 9 -39.42 -13.64 39.26
CA ILE A 9 -38.31 -13.88 38.29
C ILE A 9 -39.01 -13.95 36.88
N TRP A 10 -38.35 -13.47 35.81
CA TRP A 10 -38.42 -13.81 34.36
C TRP A 10 -39.75 -13.92 33.55
N GLY A 11 -39.80 -13.19 32.43
CA GLY A 11 -39.81 -13.75 31.05
C GLY A 11 -41.13 -14.19 30.37
N MET A 12 -41.30 -13.69 29.12
CA MET A 12 -42.21 -14.16 28.03
C MET A 12 -43.73 -13.91 28.18
N ALA A 13 -44.54 -13.55 27.18
CA ALA A 13 -44.41 -13.46 25.73
C ALA A 13 -45.52 -12.54 25.15
N ALA A 14 -45.26 -12.05 23.92
CA ALA A 14 -46.14 -11.48 22.88
C ALA A 14 -47.65 -11.30 23.14
N LEU A 15 -48.14 -10.07 22.85
CA LEU A 15 -49.39 -9.91 22.11
C LEU A 15 -49.27 -8.74 21.12
N PHE A 16 -49.21 -9.11 19.84
CA PHE A 16 -49.45 -8.23 18.70
C PHE A 16 -50.86 -7.65 18.80
N LEU A 17 -50.99 -6.32 18.74
CA LEU A 17 -52.23 -5.70 18.28
C LEU A 17 -51.89 -4.41 17.52
N PHE A 18 -52.13 -4.52 16.22
CA PHE A 18 -52.08 -3.51 15.18
C PHE A 18 -52.83 -2.24 15.61
N ILE A 19 -52.11 -1.12 15.73
CA ILE A 19 -52.70 0.21 15.54
C ILE A 19 -51.86 0.89 14.46
N ILE A 20 -52.46 1.02 13.28
CA ILE A 20 -51.97 1.80 12.16
C ILE A 20 -52.02 3.26 12.60
N GLY A 21 -50.90 3.75 13.15
CA GLY A 21 -50.58 5.16 13.17
C GLY A 21 -49.62 5.42 12.03
N MET A 22 -50.10 5.97 10.93
CA MET A 22 -49.23 6.68 9.98
C MET A 22 -48.69 7.91 10.70
N THR A 23 -47.59 7.75 11.44
CA THR A 23 -46.66 8.86 11.62
C THR A 23 -45.77 8.83 10.40
N GLU A 24 -46.00 9.78 9.48
CA GLU A 24 -44.94 10.24 8.58
C GLU A 24 -43.73 10.56 9.46
N THR A 25 -42.80 9.63 9.53
CA THR A 25 -41.47 9.92 10.04
C THR A 25 -40.88 10.88 9.04
N ALA A 26 -40.80 12.16 9.41
CA ALA A 26 -40.02 13.14 8.68
C ALA A 26 -38.62 12.54 8.46
N SER A 27 -38.37 12.08 7.23
CA SER A 27 -37.08 11.52 6.84
C SER A 27 -36.02 12.61 7.02
N ALA A 28 -34.92 12.27 7.68
CA ALA A 28 -33.82 13.20 7.91
C ALA A 28 -33.06 13.42 6.59
N ALA A 29 -32.66 14.67 6.32
CA ALA A 29 -31.87 15.06 5.14
C ALA A 29 -30.65 14.14 4.95
N LEU A 30 -30.30 13.86 3.69
CA LEU A 30 -29.16 13.00 3.34
C LEU A 30 -27.88 13.46 4.03
N LYS A 31 -27.11 12.50 4.54
CA LYS A 31 -25.94 12.77 5.40
C LYS A 31 -24.63 12.39 4.73
N LYS A 32 -23.55 12.97 5.25
CA LYS A 32 -22.20 12.56 4.93
C LYS A 32 -22.02 11.05 5.08
N GLY A 33 -21.37 10.42 4.10
CA GLY A 33 -21.12 8.99 4.03
C GLY A 33 -22.20 8.21 3.27
N GLU A 34 -23.40 8.76 3.08
CA GLU A 34 -24.44 8.13 2.26
C GLU A 34 -24.12 8.25 0.76
N THR A 35 -24.64 7.31 -0.04
CA THR A 35 -24.54 7.38 -1.50
C THR A 35 -25.62 8.29 -2.04
N ALA A 36 -25.24 9.27 -2.85
CA ALA A 36 -26.17 10.22 -3.43
C ALA A 36 -27.11 9.54 -4.45
N PRO A 37 -28.42 9.86 -4.45
CA PRO A 37 -29.35 9.35 -5.45
C PRO A 37 -28.92 9.68 -6.88
N GLY A 38 -28.94 8.67 -7.77
CA GLY A 38 -28.54 8.81 -9.17
C GLY A 38 -29.55 9.59 -10.01
N PHE A 39 -29.05 10.35 -10.98
CA PHE A 39 -29.82 10.96 -12.07
C PHE A 39 -28.93 11.07 -13.32
N THR A 40 -29.52 11.28 -14.49
CA THR A 40 -28.86 11.11 -15.79
C THR A 40 -27.53 11.86 -15.92
N GLU A 41 -27.49 13.13 -15.53
CA GLU A 41 -26.27 13.94 -15.62
C GLU A 41 -25.22 13.54 -14.57
N LEU A 42 -25.65 13.08 -13.39
CA LEU A 42 -24.75 12.54 -12.38
C LEU A 42 -24.06 11.26 -12.85
N GLU A 43 -24.76 10.39 -13.60
CA GLU A 43 -24.16 9.18 -14.16
C GLU A 43 -22.99 9.48 -15.11
N SER A 44 -23.03 10.64 -15.78
CA SER A 44 -21.95 11.11 -16.65
C SER A 44 -20.79 11.73 -15.85
N ALA A 45 -21.08 12.30 -14.68
CA ALA A 45 -20.10 12.96 -13.82
C ALA A 45 -19.47 12.05 -12.76
N LYS A 46 -20.07 10.90 -12.41
CA LYS A 46 -19.67 10.05 -11.27
C LYS A 46 -18.25 9.48 -11.32
N LYS A 47 -17.61 9.49 -12.49
CA LYS A 47 -16.20 9.09 -12.67
C LYS A 47 -15.22 10.19 -12.26
N LYS A 48 -15.70 11.41 -12.08
CA LYS A 48 -14.87 12.54 -11.64
C LYS A 48 -14.61 12.41 -10.13
N PRO A 49 -13.39 12.72 -9.67
CA PRO A 49 -13.03 12.55 -8.28
C PRO A 49 -13.89 13.43 -7.36
N MET A 50 -14.28 14.63 -7.78
CA MET A 50 -15.16 15.52 -7.02
C MET A 50 -16.30 16.03 -7.90
N VAL A 51 -17.55 15.86 -7.45
CA VAL A 51 -18.75 16.38 -8.12
C VAL A 51 -19.49 17.33 -7.18
N LEU A 52 -19.75 18.54 -7.66
CA LEU A 52 -20.53 19.55 -6.96
C LEU A 52 -21.95 19.54 -7.53
N VAL A 53 -22.94 19.16 -6.71
CA VAL A 53 -24.36 19.21 -7.09
C VAL A 53 -25.02 20.39 -6.39
N TYR A 54 -25.29 21.44 -7.15
CA TYR A 54 -25.80 22.71 -6.66
C TYR A 54 -27.29 22.87 -6.91
N PHE A 55 -28.08 22.88 -5.84
CA PHE A 55 -29.52 23.09 -5.88
C PHE A 55 -29.85 24.58 -5.67
N PHE A 56 -30.62 25.16 -6.58
CA PHE A 56 -30.88 26.60 -6.58
C PHE A 56 -32.28 26.98 -7.11
N LYS A 57 -32.68 28.23 -6.84
CA LYS A 57 -33.77 28.94 -7.52
C LYS A 57 -33.32 30.34 -7.94
N LEU A 58 -33.62 30.74 -9.18
CA LEU A 58 -33.12 31.96 -9.82
C LEU A 58 -33.63 33.26 -9.18
N ASP A 59 -34.78 33.22 -8.54
CA ASP A 59 -35.36 34.38 -7.84
C ASP A 59 -34.49 34.85 -6.66
N SER A 60 -33.59 34.00 -6.17
CA SER A 60 -32.64 34.29 -5.11
C SER A 60 -31.35 34.94 -5.63
N LYS A 61 -30.94 36.07 -5.03
CA LYS A 61 -29.64 36.72 -5.34
C LYS A 61 -28.45 35.81 -5.02
N PRO A 62 -28.36 35.18 -3.83
CA PRO A 62 -27.33 34.18 -3.52
C PRO A 62 -27.24 33.02 -4.52
N ALA A 63 -28.37 32.64 -5.15
CA ALA A 63 -28.36 31.60 -6.18
C ALA A 63 -27.61 32.04 -7.44
N ARG A 64 -27.88 33.25 -7.93
CA ARG A 64 -27.21 33.82 -9.10
C ARG A 64 -25.72 34.04 -8.86
N GLU A 65 -25.35 34.60 -7.70
CA GLU A 65 -23.94 34.75 -7.30
C GLU A 65 -23.23 33.39 -7.19
N GLY A 66 -23.94 32.36 -6.73
CA GLY A 66 -23.46 30.99 -6.70
C GLY A 66 -23.14 30.43 -8.08
N LEU A 67 -24.01 30.65 -9.07
CA LEU A 67 -23.79 30.20 -10.44
C LEU A 67 -22.58 30.90 -11.09
N ASP A 68 -22.45 32.21 -10.88
CA ASP A 68 -21.30 32.98 -11.38
C ASP A 68 -19.98 32.49 -10.76
N TYR A 69 -19.97 32.20 -9.46
CA TYR A 69 -18.80 31.62 -8.79
C TYR A 69 -18.44 30.24 -9.36
N LEU A 70 -19.43 29.34 -9.50
CA LEU A 70 -19.21 28.00 -10.05
C LEU A 70 -18.71 28.04 -11.49
N LYS A 71 -19.13 29.05 -12.28
CA LYS A 71 -18.60 29.29 -13.62
C LYS A 71 -17.11 29.58 -13.59
N GLY A 72 -16.66 30.51 -12.75
CA GLY A 72 -15.23 30.80 -12.58
C GLY A 72 -14.44 29.58 -12.09
N LEU A 73 -14.98 28.83 -11.14
CA LEU A 73 -14.36 27.60 -10.63
C LEU A 73 -14.21 26.55 -11.75
N HIS A 74 -15.24 26.37 -12.58
CA HIS A 74 -15.19 25.45 -13.72
C HIS A 74 -14.15 25.87 -14.76
N GLU A 75 -14.18 27.14 -15.18
CA GLU A 75 -13.26 27.68 -16.19
C GLU A 75 -11.81 27.49 -15.76
N GLN A 76 -11.51 27.69 -14.48
CA GLN A 76 -10.16 27.61 -13.95
C GLN A 76 -9.71 26.17 -13.61
N TYR A 77 -10.61 25.29 -13.15
CA TYR A 77 -10.22 24.02 -12.52
C TYR A 77 -10.93 22.76 -13.03
N GLN A 78 -11.68 22.82 -14.14
CA GLN A 78 -12.28 21.62 -14.76
C GLN A 78 -11.26 20.50 -15.06
N LYS A 79 -10.01 20.87 -15.36
CA LYS A 79 -8.91 19.92 -15.62
C LYS A 79 -8.39 19.26 -14.35
N GLU A 80 -8.69 19.82 -13.17
CA GLU A 80 -8.33 19.26 -11.87
C GLU A 80 -9.34 18.20 -11.37
N GLY A 81 -10.28 17.78 -12.23
CA GLY A 81 -11.21 16.70 -11.91
C GLY A 81 -12.46 17.14 -11.13
N VAL A 82 -12.73 18.45 -11.06
CA VAL A 82 -13.97 18.98 -10.47
C VAL A 82 -15.08 19.02 -11.51
N ALA A 83 -16.18 18.29 -11.27
CA ALA A 83 -17.41 18.41 -12.02
C ALA A 83 -18.45 19.24 -11.29
N ILE A 84 -19.30 19.93 -12.05
CA ILE A 84 -20.37 20.78 -11.51
C ILE A 84 -21.66 20.39 -12.21
N LEU A 85 -22.72 20.21 -11.42
CA LEU A 85 -24.08 19.99 -11.87
C LEU A 85 -24.97 20.99 -11.13
N ALA A 86 -25.74 21.79 -11.85
CA ALA A 86 -26.71 22.69 -11.24
C ALA A 86 -28.12 22.14 -11.44
N VAL A 87 -28.94 22.10 -10.39
CA VAL A 87 -30.28 21.51 -10.40
C VAL A 87 -31.28 22.56 -9.93
N THR A 88 -32.35 22.78 -10.70
CA THR A 88 -33.38 23.77 -10.40
C THR A 88 -34.78 23.28 -10.74
N GLN A 89 -35.77 23.77 -10.00
CA GLN A 89 -37.20 23.64 -10.30
C GLN A 89 -37.79 24.88 -11.02
N ASP A 90 -36.95 25.83 -11.43
CA ASP A 90 -37.39 27.00 -12.18
C ASP A 90 -37.99 26.61 -13.53
N ALA A 91 -39.14 27.19 -13.85
CA ALA A 91 -39.80 26.95 -15.13
C ALA A 91 -38.95 27.48 -16.30
N ALA A 92 -39.06 26.82 -17.46
CA ALA A 92 -38.36 27.18 -18.70
C ALA A 92 -38.48 28.68 -19.04
N LYS A 93 -39.66 29.27 -18.80
CA LYS A 93 -39.93 30.70 -19.05
C LYS A 93 -39.02 31.65 -18.25
N ALA A 94 -38.56 31.24 -17.07
CA ALA A 94 -37.64 32.01 -16.24
C ALA A 94 -36.18 31.62 -16.51
N LEU A 95 -35.91 30.33 -16.68
CA LEU A 95 -34.56 29.79 -16.82
C LEU A 95 -33.92 30.06 -18.19
N ASP A 96 -34.64 29.81 -19.28
CA ASP A 96 -34.07 29.87 -20.64
C ASP A 96 -33.56 31.29 -21.00
N PRO A 97 -34.28 32.39 -20.69
CA PRO A 97 -33.76 33.74 -20.89
C PRO A 97 -32.50 34.04 -20.08
N TYR A 98 -32.43 33.55 -18.83
CA TYR A 98 -31.27 33.74 -17.97
C TYR A 98 -30.04 33.02 -18.55
N LEU A 99 -30.17 31.74 -18.95
CA LEU A 99 -29.06 30.97 -19.53
C LEU A 99 -28.59 31.54 -20.87
N LYS A 100 -29.49 32.16 -21.65
CA LYS A 100 -29.11 32.86 -22.89
C LYS A 100 -28.27 34.11 -22.62
N GLN A 101 -28.55 34.83 -21.54
CA GLN A 101 -27.78 36.02 -21.14
C GLN A 101 -26.50 35.66 -20.37
N HIS A 102 -26.55 34.58 -19.59
CA HIS A 102 -25.49 34.10 -18.70
C HIS A 102 -25.17 32.63 -19.01
N PRO A 103 -24.47 32.34 -20.12
CA PRO A 103 -24.15 30.97 -20.48
C PRO A 103 -23.24 30.34 -19.41
N LEU A 104 -23.63 29.14 -18.96
CA LEU A 104 -22.92 28.34 -17.97
C LEU A 104 -22.19 27.18 -18.67
N PRO A 105 -20.93 26.90 -18.31
CA PRO A 105 -20.11 25.88 -18.97
C PRO A 105 -20.36 24.45 -18.44
N PHE A 106 -21.39 24.26 -17.62
CA PHE A 106 -21.74 22.99 -16.98
C PHE A 106 -23.24 22.70 -17.09
N PRO A 107 -23.66 21.43 -16.94
CA PRO A 107 -25.07 21.06 -17.05
C PRO A 107 -25.97 21.76 -16.03
N VAL A 108 -27.11 22.27 -16.52
CA VAL A 108 -28.21 22.79 -15.71
C VAL A 108 -29.43 21.90 -15.90
N VAL A 109 -29.76 21.14 -14.88
CA VAL A 109 -30.86 20.16 -14.87
C VAL A 109 -32.13 20.84 -14.40
N ARG A 110 -33.17 20.79 -15.25
CA ARG A 110 -34.53 21.18 -14.87
C ARG A 110 -35.22 19.98 -14.24
N ASP A 111 -35.36 20.02 -12.92
CA ASP A 111 -35.96 18.96 -12.13
C ASP A 111 -37.49 19.07 -12.12
N ASP A 112 -38.18 17.94 -12.26
CA ASP A 112 -39.65 17.83 -12.17
C ASP A 112 -40.15 17.68 -10.73
N GLY A 113 -39.24 17.70 -9.75
CA GLY A 113 -39.50 17.45 -8.34
C GLY A 113 -38.73 16.25 -7.80
N LYS A 114 -38.46 15.25 -8.64
CA LYS A 114 -37.91 13.97 -8.20
C LYS A 114 -36.51 14.07 -7.64
N VAL A 115 -35.63 14.88 -8.24
CA VAL A 115 -34.25 15.02 -7.77
C VAL A 115 -34.21 15.83 -6.48
N PHE A 116 -35.00 16.92 -6.37
CA PHE A 116 -35.13 17.66 -5.11
C PHE A 116 -35.67 16.80 -3.98
N ASP A 117 -36.70 15.99 -4.24
CA ASP A 117 -37.31 15.08 -3.25
C ASP A 117 -36.32 13.98 -2.84
N ALA A 118 -35.62 13.37 -3.80
CA ALA A 118 -34.63 12.32 -3.52
C ALA A 118 -33.46 12.83 -2.67
N TYR A 119 -33.01 14.07 -2.91
CA TYR A 119 -31.97 14.72 -2.11
C TYR A 119 -32.52 15.38 -0.84
N GLN A 120 -33.84 15.40 -0.66
CA GLN A 120 -34.55 16.03 0.45
C GLN A 120 -34.22 17.52 0.62
N VAL A 121 -34.03 18.23 -0.50
CA VAL A 121 -33.62 19.64 -0.51
C VAL A 121 -34.82 20.54 -0.26
N LYS A 122 -34.75 21.35 0.80
CA LYS A 122 -35.73 22.41 1.08
C LYS A 122 -35.30 23.70 0.41
N VAL A 123 -36.17 24.23 -0.44
CA VAL A 123 -35.86 25.32 -1.38
C VAL A 123 -35.65 26.70 -0.72
N ILE A 124 -35.75 26.80 0.61
CA ILE A 124 -35.62 28.06 1.34
C ILE A 124 -34.21 28.65 1.21
N LEU A 125 -33.18 27.80 1.03
CA LEU A 125 -31.78 28.21 0.88
C LEU A 125 -31.11 27.42 -0.24
N PRO A 126 -30.16 28.00 -0.99
CA PRO A 126 -29.34 27.22 -1.91
C PRO A 126 -28.55 26.16 -1.14
N THR A 127 -28.53 24.94 -1.68
CA THR A 127 -27.87 23.78 -1.07
C THR A 127 -26.86 23.18 -2.03
N THR A 128 -25.65 22.91 -1.57
CA THR A 128 -24.63 22.21 -2.37
C THR A 128 -24.25 20.89 -1.72
N TYR A 129 -24.36 19.82 -2.48
CA TYR A 129 -23.77 18.53 -2.14
C TYR A 129 -22.40 18.40 -2.80
N ILE A 130 -21.41 18.01 -2.02
CA ILE A 130 -20.09 17.63 -2.53
C ILE A 130 -20.01 16.11 -2.50
N LEU A 131 -19.78 15.52 -3.66
CA LEU A 131 -19.71 14.08 -3.84
C LEU A 131 -18.27 13.67 -4.16
N GLY A 132 -17.79 12.64 -3.48
CA GLY A 132 -16.53 11.96 -3.74
C GLY A 132 -16.71 10.70 -4.60
N PRO A 133 -15.73 9.78 -4.58
CA PRO A 133 -15.74 8.57 -5.40
C PRO A 133 -16.97 7.71 -5.11
N GLY A 134 -17.56 7.13 -6.16
CA GLY A 134 -18.78 6.32 -6.04
C GLY A 134 -20.03 7.13 -5.66
N SER A 135 -20.05 8.43 -5.93
CA SER A 135 -21.14 9.34 -5.59
C SER A 135 -21.43 9.43 -4.08
N ARG A 136 -20.43 9.16 -3.23
CA ARG A 136 -20.60 9.29 -1.77
C ARG A 136 -20.59 10.76 -1.36
N ILE A 137 -21.55 11.14 -0.54
CA ILE A 137 -21.67 12.51 -0.02
C ILE A 137 -20.52 12.76 0.96
N THR A 138 -19.65 13.72 0.66
CA THR A 138 -18.60 14.16 1.60
C THR A 138 -19.07 15.34 2.44
N ASP A 139 -19.88 16.23 1.86
CA ASP A 139 -20.39 17.43 2.52
C ASP A 139 -21.76 17.84 1.99
N VAL A 140 -22.55 18.44 2.88
CA VAL A 140 -23.80 19.12 2.55
C VAL A 140 -23.70 20.54 3.09
N LEU A 141 -23.85 21.52 2.21
CA LEU A 141 -23.69 22.94 2.50
C LEU A 141 -25.00 23.67 2.22
N GLU A 142 -25.74 23.96 3.28
CA GLU A 142 -26.99 24.73 3.22
C GLU A 142 -26.73 26.20 3.53
N GLY A 143 -27.24 27.10 2.69
CA GLY A 143 -27.12 28.55 2.88
C GLY A 143 -25.79 29.14 2.41
N GLY A 144 -25.79 30.44 2.07
CA GLY A 144 -24.62 31.20 1.63
C GLY A 144 -24.12 30.92 0.20
N GLY A 145 -24.53 29.81 -0.41
CA GLY A 145 -24.18 29.45 -1.80
C GLY A 145 -22.68 29.15 -2.03
N PRO A 146 -22.31 28.76 -3.26
CA PRO A 146 -20.93 28.50 -3.68
C PRO A 146 -19.93 29.65 -3.50
N SER A 147 -20.39 30.88 -3.26
CA SER A 147 -19.53 32.04 -2.98
C SER A 147 -19.19 32.20 -1.49
N SER A 148 -19.79 31.39 -0.60
CA SER A 148 -19.54 31.49 0.84
C SER A 148 -18.13 31.01 1.23
N THR A 149 -17.53 31.64 2.23
CA THR A 149 -16.23 31.22 2.79
C THR A 149 -16.24 29.75 3.21
N ARG A 150 -17.36 29.26 3.76
CA ARG A 150 -17.54 27.86 4.12
C ARG A 150 -17.43 26.94 2.89
N PHE A 151 -18.12 27.27 1.80
CA PHE A 151 -18.01 26.50 0.57
C PHE A 151 -16.57 26.49 0.04
N ILE A 152 -15.96 27.67 -0.08
CA ILE A 152 -14.60 27.82 -0.63
C ILE A 152 -13.59 26.99 0.17
N THR A 153 -13.64 27.09 1.50
CA THR A 153 -12.74 26.34 2.40
C THR A 153 -13.02 24.85 2.37
N THR A 154 -14.28 24.40 2.29
CA THR A 154 -14.61 22.96 2.14
C THR A 154 -14.09 22.41 0.80
N VAL A 155 -14.32 23.09 -0.32
CA VAL A 155 -13.80 22.64 -1.62
C VAL A 155 -12.27 22.66 -1.64
N ALA A 156 -11.63 23.64 -1.00
CA ALA A 156 -10.18 23.67 -0.83
C ALA A 156 -9.65 22.47 -0.03
N GLN A 157 -10.31 22.11 1.07
CA GLN A 157 -9.97 20.94 1.89
C GLN A 157 -10.13 19.63 1.10
N ARG A 158 -11.20 19.50 0.29
CA ARG A 158 -11.39 18.33 -0.59
C ARG A 158 -10.35 18.28 -1.70
N GLY A 159 -10.02 19.43 -2.28
CA GLY A 159 -8.90 19.57 -3.22
C GLY A 159 -7.57 19.11 -2.60
N LEU A 160 -7.33 19.43 -1.33
CA LEU A 160 -6.13 18.98 -0.60
C LEU A 160 -6.13 17.45 -0.38
N GLN A 161 -7.28 16.87 -0.03
CA GLN A 161 -7.43 15.41 0.09
C GLN A 161 -7.19 14.69 -1.25
N LEU A 162 -7.58 15.32 -2.36
CA LEU A 162 -7.34 14.86 -3.73
C LEU A 162 -5.92 15.13 -4.26
N LYS A 163 -5.00 15.61 -3.41
CA LYS A 163 -3.65 16.06 -3.80
C LYS A 163 -3.65 17.14 -4.90
N LYS A 164 -4.76 17.85 -5.09
CA LYS A 164 -4.87 19.02 -5.98
C LYS A 164 -4.39 20.26 -5.25
N THR A 165 -3.11 20.27 -4.88
CA THR A 165 -2.49 21.33 -4.06
C THR A 165 -2.61 22.71 -4.71
N THR A 166 -2.50 22.81 -6.04
CA THR A 166 -2.70 24.07 -6.78
C THR A 166 -4.11 24.64 -6.59
N LEU A 167 -5.15 23.80 -6.77
CA LEU A 167 -6.55 24.16 -6.54
C LEU A 167 -6.77 24.57 -5.07
N ALA A 168 -6.34 23.70 -4.14
CA ALA A 168 -6.53 23.92 -2.71
C ALA A 168 -5.89 25.25 -2.26
N LYS A 169 -4.64 25.48 -2.67
CA LYS A 169 -3.90 26.70 -2.34
C LYS A 169 -4.62 27.95 -2.83
N ALA A 170 -5.02 27.98 -4.10
CA ALA A 170 -5.68 29.13 -4.69
C ALA A 170 -7.03 29.43 -4.01
N LEU A 171 -7.79 28.40 -3.65
CA LEU A 171 -9.05 28.56 -2.93
C LEU A 171 -8.84 29.06 -1.49
N PHE A 172 -7.85 28.55 -0.76
CA PHE A 172 -7.51 29.08 0.57
C PHE A 172 -7.01 30.54 0.51
N GLU A 173 -6.18 30.89 -0.48
CA GLU A 173 -5.75 32.27 -0.72
C GLU A 173 -6.94 33.18 -1.04
N SER A 174 -7.90 32.71 -1.84
CA SER A 174 -9.14 33.43 -2.13
C SER A 174 -9.99 33.63 -0.87
N ALA A 175 -10.11 32.62 -0.02
CA ALA A 175 -10.82 32.71 1.25
C ALA A 175 -10.17 33.75 2.18
N LEU A 176 -8.83 33.75 2.27
CA LEU A 176 -8.07 34.72 3.07
C LEU A 176 -8.10 36.14 2.50
N LYS A 177 -8.20 36.30 1.18
CA LYS A 177 -8.40 37.63 0.56
C LYS A 177 -9.75 38.23 0.98
N SER A 178 -10.79 37.39 1.07
CA SER A 178 -12.12 37.82 1.53
C SER A 178 -12.18 38.01 3.05
N ASN A 179 -11.49 37.16 3.81
CA ASN A 179 -11.41 37.23 5.26
C ASN A 179 -9.97 36.95 5.75
N PRO A 180 -9.13 37.98 5.91
CA PRO A 180 -7.74 37.81 6.32
C PRO A 180 -7.54 37.19 7.70
N LYS A 181 -8.58 37.09 8.53
CA LYS A 181 -8.55 36.49 9.87
C LYS A 181 -9.12 35.07 9.91
N ASP A 182 -9.42 34.47 8.76
CA ASP A 182 -9.90 33.09 8.69
C ASP A 182 -8.79 32.09 9.05
N ALA A 183 -8.78 31.66 10.31
CA ALA A 183 -7.80 30.69 10.80
C ALA A 183 -7.90 29.32 10.12
N GLN A 184 -9.08 28.92 9.66
CA GLN A 184 -9.27 27.63 8.96
C GLN A 184 -8.64 27.70 7.56
N ALA A 185 -8.82 28.81 6.85
CA ALA A 185 -8.19 29.01 5.56
C ALA A 185 -6.65 29.15 5.68
N ALA A 186 -6.17 29.86 6.71
CA ALA A 186 -4.75 29.96 7.00
C ALA A 186 -4.12 28.60 7.35
N ALA A 187 -4.79 27.80 8.19
CA ALA A 187 -4.37 26.46 8.51
C ALA A 187 -4.35 25.56 7.26
N GLY A 188 -5.37 25.71 6.40
CA GLY A 188 -5.43 25.06 5.09
C GLY A 188 -4.17 25.30 4.24
N LEU A 189 -3.67 26.55 4.19
CA LEU A 189 -2.39 26.85 3.53
C LEU A 189 -1.19 26.22 4.23
N GLY A 190 -1.17 26.18 5.57
CA GLY A 190 -0.17 25.44 6.33
C GLY A 190 -0.12 23.96 5.92
N HIS A 191 -1.29 23.32 5.77
CA HIS A 191 -1.36 21.92 5.32
C HIS A 191 -1.02 21.73 3.85
N VAL A 192 -1.27 22.72 2.98
CA VAL A 192 -0.72 22.71 1.60
C VAL A 192 0.81 22.64 1.66
N TYR A 193 1.46 23.47 2.47
CA TYR A 193 2.92 23.44 2.60
C TYR A 193 3.44 22.13 3.19
N LEU A 194 2.73 21.52 4.15
CA LEU A 194 3.04 20.18 4.63
C LEU A 194 3.00 19.14 3.50
N LYS A 195 1.94 19.15 2.68
CA LYS A 195 1.83 18.21 1.53
C LYS A 195 2.90 18.44 0.47
N GLU A 196 3.40 19.67 0.32
CA GLU A 196 4.53 19.99 -0.55
C GLU A 196 5.90 19.69 0.08
N GLY A 197 5.96 19.21 1.33
CA GLY A 197 7.20 18.96 2.07
C GLY A 197 7.94 20.23 2.52
N LYS A 198 7.30 21.40 2.44
CA LYS A 198 7.88 22.71 2.82
C LYS A 198 7.67 22.97 4.32
N LEU A 199 8.30 22.13 5.14
CA LEU A 199 8.08 22.09 6.59
C LEU A 199 8.31 23.44 7.29
N ASP A 200 9.36 24.19 6.92
CA ASP A 200 9.65 25.48 7.56
C ASP A 200 8.60 26.56 7.22
N ARG A 201 8.02 26.50 6.01
CA ARG A 201 6.92 27.40 5.64
C ARG A 201 5.65 27.03 6.38
N ALA A 202 5.35 25.74 6.46
CA ALA A 202 4.21 25.24 7.24
C ALA A 202 4.33 25.67 8.70
N GLU A 203 5.50 25.48 9.33
CA GLU A 203 5.79 25.92 10.69
C GLU A 203 5.54 27.42 10.88
N THR A 204 6.01 28.23 9.94
CA THR A 204 5.82 29.68 9.96
C THR A 204 4.34 30.05 9.91
N GLU A 205 3.55 29.44 9.02
CA GLU A 205 2.12 29.75 8.92
C GLU A 205 1.34 29.28 10.14
N PHE A 206 1.61 28.06 10.65
CA PHE A 206 0.96 27.56 11.86
C PHE A 206 1.35 28.35 13.11
N SER A 207 2.58 28.84 13.20
CA SER A 207 3.03 29.69 14.30
C SER A 207 2.24 31.00 14.38
N LYS A 208 1.93 31.62 13.23
CA LYS A 208 1.08 32.83 13.20
C LYS A 208 -0.30 32.56 13.76
N ILE A 209 -0.88 31.39 13.44
CA ILE A 209 -2.19 30.97 13.94
C ILE A 209 -2.11 30.66 15.45
N ALA A 210 -1.07 29.95 15.90
CA ALA A 210 -0.87 29.59 17.30
C ALA A 210 -0.70 30.80 18.24
N GLN A 211 -0.32 31.97 17.70
CA GLN A 211 -0.19 33.23 18.44
C GLN A 211 -1.50 34.03 18.56
N LEU A 212 -2.58 33.56 17.94
CA LEU A 212 -3.88 34.22 18.06
C LEU A 212 -4.37 34.19 19.52
N LYS A 213 -5.02 35.26 19.95
CA LYS A 213 -5.64 35.36 21.28
C LYS A 213 -7.10 34.91 21.22
N SER A 214 -7.33 33.74 20.64
CA SER A 214 -8.67 33.19 20.40
C SER A 214 -8.64 31.66 20.34
N PRO A 215 -9.77 30.95 20.49
CA PRO A 215 -9.80 29.48 20.46
C PRO A 215 -9.21 28.85 19.19
N GLU A 216 -9.19 29.60 18.09
CA GLU A 216 -8.58 29.20 16.82
C GLU A 216 -7.06 28.99 16.91
N ALA A 217 -6.39 29.52 17.94
CA ALA A 217 -4.97 29.27 18.19
C ALA A 217 -4.65 27.78 18.33
N ILE A 218 -5.62 26.98 18.81
CA ILE A 218 -5.50 25.53 18.91
C ILE A 218 -5.15 24.94 17.54
N ILE A 219 -5.82 25.35 16.46
CA ILE A 219 -5.60 24.84 15.09
C ILE A 219 -4.13 25.06 14.66
N GLY A 220 -3.55 26.21 15.02
CA GLY A 220 -2.14 26.49 14.78
C GLY A 220 -1.23 25.53 15.53
N LYS A 221 -1.50 25.29 16.81
CA LYS A 221 -0.75 24.30 17.60
C LYS A 221 -0.91 22.88 17.06
N GLU A 222 -2.08 22.52 16.55
CA GLU A 222 -2.28 21.21 15.92
C GLU A 222 -1.38 21.04 14.69
N GLY A 223 -1.33 22.06 13.84
CA GLY A 223 -0.44 22.05 12.67
C GLY A 223 1.04 22.04 13.05
N LEU A 224 1.44 22.75 14.12
CA LEU A 224 2.82 22.68 14.64
C LEU A 224 3.18 21.28 15.15
N ALA A 225 2.28 20.62 15.88
CA ALA A 225 2.51 19.24 16.32
C ALA A 225 2.71 18.30 15.11
N GLU A 226 1.93 18.48 14.03
CA GLU A 226 2.09 17.72 12.78
C GLU A 226 3.43 18.04 12.07
N VAL A 227 3.85 19.31 12.01
CA VAL A 227 5.16 19.71 11.47
C VAL A 227 6.28 19.00 12.22
N HIS A 228 6.28 19.05 13.55
CA HIS A 228 7.33 18.44 14.36
C HIS A 228 7.35 16.91 14.26
N LEU A 229 6.18 16.26 14.11
CA LEU A 229 6.12 14.83 13.77
C LEU A 229 6.81 14.54 12.43
N GLN A 230 6.55 15.34 11.39
CA GLN A 230 7.19 15.17 10.08
C GLN A 230 8.70 15.49 10.10
N LYS A 231 9.15 16.35 11.02
CA LYS A 231 10.59 16.59 11.28
C LYS A 231 11.26 15.49 12.12
N GLY A 232 10.50 14.52 12.64
CA GLY A 232 11.00 13.48 13.54
C GLY A 232 11.22 13.96 14.99
N GLU A 233 10.78 15.18 15.32
CA GLU A 233 10.94 15.80 16.63
C GLU A 233 9.78 15.42 17.57
N SER A 234 9.66 14.12 17.85
CA SER A 234 8.55 13.53 18.61
C SER A 234 8.29 14.18 19.97
N ASP A 235 9.34 14.54 20.71
CA ASP A 235 9.21 15.17 22.04
C ASP A 235 8.57 16.56 21.95
N LYS A 236 8.94 17.36 20.93
CA LYS A 236 8.32 18.67 20.68
C LYS A 236 6.87 18.51 20.28
N ALA A 237 6.58 17.55 19.39
CA ALA A 237 5.20 17.28 18.96
C ALA A 237 4.30 16.87 20.14
N ILE A 238 4.79 15.98 21.02
CA ILE A 238 4.07 15.58 22.24
C ILE A 238 3.87 16.78 23.17
N SER A 239 4.89 17.60 23.39
CA SER A 239 4.78 18.80 24.25
C SER A 239 3.70 19.75 23.75
N ILE A 240 3.69 20.06 22.45
CA ILE A 240 2.67 20.94 21.85
C ILE A 240 1.29 20.31 21.96
N ALA A 241 1.16 19.01 21.72
CA ALA A 241 -0.12 18.33 21.83
C ALA A 241 -0.64 18.29 23.28
N GLN A 242 0.24 18.21 24.28
CA GLN A 242 -0.13 18.35 25.70
C GLN A 242 -0.58 19.77 26.05
N GLU A 243 -0.04 20.81 25.39
CA GLU A 243 -0.56 22.16 25.53
C GLU A 243 -1.98 22.28 24.96
N VAL A 244 -2.24 21.67 23.80
CA VAL A 244 -3.59 21.58 23.23
C VAL A 244 -4.54 20.85 24.17
N GLU A 245 -4.13 19.73 24.75
CA GLU A 245 -4.92 18.96 25.73
C GLU A 245 -5.26 19.78 26.99
N LYS A 246 -4.34 20.63 27.47
CA LYS A 246 -4.59 21.53 28.61
C LYS A 246 -5.61 22.61 28.29
N GLU A 247 -5.61 23.12 27.05
CA GLU A 247 -6.52 24.19 26.61
C GLU A 247 -7.90 23.66 26.16
N ASP A 248 -7.93 22.49 25.53
CA ASP A 248 -9.14 21.76 25.13
C ASP A 248 -8.99 20.26 25.50
N PRO A 249 -9.41 19.86 26.71
CA PRO A 249 -9.36 18.47 27.15
C PRO A 249 -10.20 17.49 26.32
N SER A 250 -11.10 17.99 25.47
CA SER A 250 -11.90 17.17 24.56
C SER A 250 -11.19 16.92 23.22
N ASN A 251 -10.06 17.58 22.96
CA ASN A 251 -9.34 17.49 21.71
C ASN A 251 -8.58 16.16 21.60
N GLY A 252 -8.90 15.37 20.57
CA GLY A 252 -8.30 14.06 20.31
C GLY A 252 -6.89 14.10 19.73
N LEU A 253 -6.34 15.27 19.39
CA LEU A 253 -5.04 15.40 18.73
C LEU A 253 -3.91 14.79 19.58
N VAL A 254 -3.90 15.05 20.89
CA VAL A 254 -2.85 14.54 21.77
C VAL A 254 -2.72 13.03 21.70
N HIS A 255 -3.86 12.35 21.61
CA HIS A 255 -3.92 10.90 21.47
C HIS A 255 -3.51 10.45 20.07
N LEU A 256 -3.84 11.21 19.01
CA LEU A 256 -3.34 10.92 17.67
C LEU A 256 -1.81 11.04 17.60
N VAL A 257 -1.24 12.09 18.19
CA VAL A 257 0.22 12.33 18.24
C VAL A 257 0.91 11.25 19.06
N LYS A 258 0.44 10.96 20.29
CA LYS A 258 0.96 9.87 21.14
C LYS A 258 0.85 8.53 20.42
N GLY A 259 -0.28 8.25 19.78
CA GLY A 259 -0.49 7.04 18.99
C GLY A 259 0.54 6.87 17.88
N ASN A 260 0.81 7.92 17.10
CA ASN A 260 1.82 7.90 16.05
C ASN A 260 3.23 7.63 16.60
N VAL A 261 3.61 8.30 17.69
CA VAL A 261 4.93 8.12 18.33
C VAL A 261 5.07 6.70 18.90
N LEU A 262 4.07 6.22 19.65
CA LEU A 262 4.08 4.87 20.23
C LEU A 262 4.11 3.80 19.16
N ALA A 263 3.38 4.00 18.06
CA ALA A 263 3.40 3.08 16.96
C ALA A 263 4.82 3.02 16.37
N GLY A 264 5.45 4.17 16.11
CA GLY A 264 6.83 4.25 15.59
C GLY A 264 7.85 3.55 16.51
N GLN A 265 7.57 3.46 17.82
CA GLN A 265 8.36 2.71 18.80
C GLN A 265 8.06 1.20 18.81
N GLY A 266 7.15 0.71 17.97
CA GLY A 266 6.68 -0.67 17.94
C GLY A 266 5.67 -1.04 19.04
N LYS A 267 5.20 -0.06 19.84
CA LYS A 267 4.25 -0.28 20.94
C LYS A 267 2.81 -0.30 20.43
N GLN A 268 2.47 -1.32 19.63
CA GLN A 268 1.21 -1.38 18.90
C GLN A 268 -0.04 -1.31 19.80
N GLN A 269 -0.04 -1.99 20.95
CA GLN A 269 -1.22 -2.02 21.82
C GLN A 269 -1.47 -0.67 22.52
N GLU A 270 -0.39 0.00 22.94
CA GLU A 270 -0.45 1.36 23.50
C GLU A 270 -0.90 2.35 22.42
N ALA A 271 -0.35 2.23 21.21
CA ALA A 271 -0.76 3.05 20.07
C ALA A 271 -2.25 2.87 19.71
N LEU A 272 -2.75 1.63 19.68
CA LEU A 272 -4.17 1.34 19.43
C LEU A 272 -5.08 2.00 20.47
N THR A 273 -4.66 1.99 21.74
CA THR A 273 -5.40 2.65 22.82
C THR A 273 -5.50 4.15 22.57
N GLU A 274 -4.38 4.78 22.21
CA GLU A 274 -4.35 6.21 21.91
C GLU A 274 -5.11 6.55 20.62
N TYR A 275 -5.04 5.75 19.55
CA TYR A 275 -5.86 5.98 18.36
C TYR A 275 -7.36 5.87 18.65
N THR A 276 -7.77 4.93 19.50
CA THR A 276 -9.17 4.79 19.92
C THR A 276 -9.64 6.06 20.65
N ARG A 277 -8.85 6.54 21.62
CA ARG A 277 -9.13 7.81 22.31
C ARG A 277 -9.17 9.01 21.36
N ALA A 278 -8.28 9.05 20.36
CA ALA A 278 -8.30 10.10 19.34
C ALA A 278 -9.60 10.10 18.54
N THR A 279 -10.13 8.91 18.20
CA THR A 279 -11.40 8.79 17.46
C THR A 279 -12.63 9.16 18.31
N GLU A 280 -12.56 8.99 19.63
CA GLU A 280 -13.60 9.40 20.58
C GLU A 280 -13.58 10.92 20.85
N GLY A 281 -12.41 11.55 20.69
CA GLY A 281 -12.21 12.99 20.86
C GLY A 281 -12.69 13.86 19.70
N LYS A 282 -12.69 15.17 19.97
CA LYS A 282 -12.91 16.22 18.96
C LYS A 282 -11.62 16.40 18.16
N LEU A 283 -11.71 16.28 16.85
CA LEU A 283 -10.59 16.53 15.92
C LEU A 283 -11.01 17.66 14.99
N SER A 284 -10.09 18.59 14.73
CA SER A 284 -10.39 19.80 13.96
C SER A 284 -10.63 19.53 12.48
N THR A 285 -10.15 18.39 11.97
CA THR A 285 -10.23 18.07 10.54
C THR A 285 -10.63 16.61 10.31
N ASP A 286 -11.30 16.38 9.18
CA ASP A 286 -11.71 15.03 8.77
C ASP A 286 -10.51 14.10 8.56
N TRP A 287 -9.41 14.60 7.99
CA TRP A 287 -8.28 13.71 7.69
C TRP A 287 -7.56 13.26 8.95
N GLN A 288 -7.49 14.07 10.02
CA GLN A 288 -6.94 13.62 11.30
C GLN A 288 -7.75 12.42 11.84
N ARG A 289 -9.09 12.51 11.75
CA ARG A 289 -9.99 11.42 12.17
C ARG A 289 -9.84 10.20 11.28
N ALA A 290 -9.75 10.39 9.97
CA ALA A 290 -9.49 9.32 9.02
C ALA A 290 -8.15 8.61 9.31
N THR A 291 -7.10 9.36 9.63
CA THR A 291 -5.78 8.83 10.00
C THR A 291 -5.85 8.00 11.29
N ALA A 292 -6.54 8.48 12.32
CA ALA A 292 -6.72 7.73 13.57
C ALA A 292 -7.41 6.38 13.33
N TYR A 293 -8.53 6.39 12.59
CA TYR A 293 -9.25 5.18 12.22
C TYR A 293 -8.40 4.24 11.34
N ASN A 294 -7.70 4.77 10.32
CA ASN A 294 -6.82 3.99 9.46
C ASN A 294 -5.70 3.31 10.26
N ASN A 295 -5.07 4.03 11.17
CA ASN A 295 -3.97 3.50 11.97
C ASN A 295 -4.46 2.43 12.97
N ALA A 296 -5.63 2.63 13.58
CA ALA A 296 -6.28 1.60 14.39
C ALA A 296 -6.65 0.36 13.55
N GLY A 297 -7.21 0.57 12.35
CA GLY A 297 -7.57 -0.49 11.41
C GLY A 297 -6.38 -1.34 11.01
N ARG A 298 -5.22 -0.72 10.76
CA ARG A 298 -3.98 -1.45 10.47
C ARG A 298 -3.52 -2.32 11.62
N ILE A 299 -3.51 -1.78 12.84
CA ILE A 299 -3.13 -2.58 14.02
C ILE A 299 -4.08 -3.77 14.19
N TYR A 300 -5.40 -3.57 14.05
CA TYR A 300 -6.35 -4.69 14.07
C TYR A 300 -6.10 -5.70 12.94
N SER A 301 -5.78 -5.23 11.73
CA SER A 301 -5.51 -6.12 10.59
C SER A 301 -4.24 -6.94 10.80
N GLU A 302 -3.19 -6.35 11.38
CA GLU A 302 -1.94 -7.04 11.72
C GLU A 302 -2.16 -8.07 12.84
N GLN A 303 -3.05 -7.78 13.78
CA GLN A 303 -3.45 -8.71 14.85
C GLN A 303 -4.44 -9.80 14.39
N GLY A 304 -4.81 -9.84 13.11
CA GLY A 304 -5.80 -10.80 12.59
C GLY A 304 -7.25 -10.51 13.00
N GLN A 305 -7.52 -9.38 13.64
CA GLN A 305 -8.86 -8.95 14.06
C GLN A 305 -9.62 -8.30 12.90
N TYR A 306 -9.86 -9.07 11.86
CA TYR A 306 -10.33 -8.59 10.56
C TYR A 306 -11.68 -7.86 10.59
N THR A 307 -12.61 -8.26 11.47
CA THR A 307 -13.90 -7.57 11.63
C THR A 307 -13.73 -6.15 12.19
N MET A 308 -12.84 -6.00 13.18
CA MET A 308 -12.54 -4.68 13.77
C MET A 308 -11.76 -3.82 12.78
N ALA A 309 -10.80 -4.41 12.07
CA ALA A 309 -10.04 -3.72 11.02
C ALA A 309 -10.96 -3.15 9.93
N GLU A 310 -11.90 -3.96 9.41
CA GLU A 310 -12.84 -3.51 8.38
C GLU A 310 -13.72 -2.36 8.88
N LYS A 311 -14.22 -2.44 10.13
CA LYS A 311 -15.00 -1.36 10.74
C LYS A 311 -14.19 -0.07 10.78
N MET A 312 -12.95 -0.12 11.28
CA MET A 312 -12.09 1.06 11.36
C MET A 312 -11.77 1.63 9.98
N TYR A 313 -11.44 0.80 8.99
CA TYR A 313 -11.21 1.27 7.62
C TYR A 313 -12.46 1.86 6.98
N GLN A 314 -13.64 1.32 7.24
CA GLN A 314 -14.90 1.88 6.75
C GLN A 314 -15.13 3.29 7.30
N GLU A 315 -14.90 3.51 8.60
CA GLU A 315 -14.97 4.84 9.21
C GLU A 315 -13.90 5.78 8.63
N ALA A 316 -12.67 5.29 8.42
CA ALA A 316 -11.61 6.06 7.81
C ALA A 316 -11.98 6.58 6.40
N VAL A 317 -12.59 5.73 5.57
CA VAL A 317 -13.09 6.09 4.22
C VAL A 317 -14.22 7.12 4.28
N VAL A 318 -15.08 7.10 5.30
CA VAL A 318 -16.15 8.11 5.44
C VAL A 318 -15.57 9.51 5.64
N HIS A 319 -14.46 9.63 6.37
CA HIS A 319 -13.81 10.91 6.65
C HIS A 319 -12.84 11.35 5.54
N ASN A 320 -12.13 10.40 4.92
CA ASN A 320 -11.26 10.70 3.79
C ASN A 320 -11.39 9.64 2.68
N PRO A 321 -12.39 9.78 1.79
CA PRO A 321 -12.66 8.80 0.74
C PRO A 321 -11.63 8.86 -0.40
N TYR A 322 -10.74 9.86 -0.39
CA TYR A 322 -9.76 10.12 -1.45
C TYR A 322 -8.38 9.55 -1.14
N SER A 323 -8.19 8.87 -0.01
CA SER A 323 -6.87 8.39 0.40
C SER A 323 -6.54 7.04 -0.25
N PRO A 324 -5.56 6.98 -1.17
CA PRO A 324 -5.11 5.70 -1.74
C PRO A 324 -4.57 4.77 -0.64
N GLU A 325 -3.98 5.34 0.41
CA GLU A 325 -3.48 4.60 1.56
C GLU A 325 -4.61 3.83 2.25
N ILE A 326 -5.70 4.51 2.62
CA ILE A 326 -6.84 3.90 3.33
C ILE A 326 -7.49 2.84 2.44
N LEU A 327 -7.71 3.17 1.15
CA LEU A 327 -8.34 2.27 0.19
C LEU A 327 -7.51 1.01 -0.03
N SER A 328 -6.19 1.15 -0.20
CA SER A 328 -5.31 -0.02 -0.34
C SER A 328 -5.13 -0.81 0.93
N ASN A 329 -5.04 -0.16 2.10
CA ASN A 329 -4.98 -0.88 3.38
C ASN A 329 -6.20 -1.79 3.56
N ARG A 330 -7.38 -1.25 3.26
CA ARG A 330 -8.62 -2.03 3.23
C ARG A 330 -8.61 -3.11 2.14
N GLY A 331 -8.02 -2.83 0.97
CA GLY A 331 -7.81 -3.82 -0.09
C GLY A 331 -6.95 -5.00 0.38
N VAL A 332 -5.83 -4.73 1.05
CA VAL A 332 -4.94 -5.75 1.63
C VAL A 332 -5.67 -6.56 2.70
N LEU A 333 -6.51 -5.94 3.52
CA LEU A 333 -7.39 -6.66 4.45
C LEU A 333 -8.30 -7.66 3.71
N TYR A 334 -8.89 -7.27 2.58
CA TYR A 334 -9.71 -8.18 1.78
C TYR A 334 -8.90 -9.31 1.13
N GLU A 335 -7.64 -9.07 0.74
CA GLU A 335 -6.73 -10.14 0.32
C GLU A 335 -6.50 -11.14 1.45
N LYS A 336 -6.20 -10.66 2.67
CA LYS A 336 -6.02 -11.50 3.87
C LYS A 336 -7.28 -12.32 4.21
N GLN A 337 -8.46 -11.82 3.85
CA GLN A 337 -9.74 -12.53 3.98
C GLN A 337 -10.07 -13.44 2.78
N GLY A 338 -9.19 -13.58 1.79
CA GLY A 338 -9.42 -14.41 0.61
C GLY A 338 -10.44 -13.84 -0.38
N GLN A 339 -10.65 -12.52 -0.39
CA GLN A 339 -11.63 -11.82 -1.23
C GLN A 339 -10.95 -10.92 -2.30
N PRO A 340 -10.22 -11.51 -3.28
CA PRO A 340 -9.38 -10.77 -4.22
C PRO A 340 -10.17 -9.82 -5.14
N LYS A 341 -11.43 -10.14 -5.48
CA LYS A 341 -12.28 -9.26 -6.30
C LYS A 341 -12.65 -7.95 -5.57
N LYS A 342 -12.85 -8.02 -4.26
CA LYS A 342 -13.11 -6.81 -3.44
C LYS A 342 -11.84 -5.97 -3.28
N ALA A 343 -10.69 -6.64 -3.10
CA ALA A 343 -9.39 -5.97 -3.08
C ALA A 343 -9.11 -5.21 -4.39
N LEU A 344 -9.32 -5.88 -5.54
CA LEU A 344 -9.18 -5.26 -6.87
C LEU A 344 -10.04 -3.99 -7.00
N ALA A 345 -11.32 -4.06 -6.65
CA ALA A 345 -12.22 -2.90 -6.71
C ALA A 345 -11.78 -1.73 -5.80
N LEU A 346 -11.11 -2.01 -4.68
CA LEU A 346 -10.55 -0.97 -3.81
C LEU A 346 -9.25 -0.38 -4.36
N TYR A 347 -8.41 -1.18 -5.02
CA TYR A 347 -7.22 -0.67 -5.71
C TYR A 347 -7.59 0.17 -6.94
N GLU A 348 -8.61 -0.22 -7.69
CA GLU A 348 -9.19 0.61 -8.76
C GLU A 348 -9.70 1.95 -8.24
N GLN A 349 -10.36 1.95 -7.07
CA GLN A 349 -10.77 3.19 -6.40
C GLN A 349 -9.57 4.02 -5.94
N ALA A 350 -8.54 3.38 -5.38
CA ALA A 350 -7.31 4.06 -4.96
C ALA A 350 -6.62 4.76 -6.15
N LEU A 351 -6.52 4.07 -7.29
CA LEU A 351 -5.93 4.61 -8.53
C LEU A 351 -6.86 5.61 -9.25
N SER A 352 -8.17 5.54 -9.02
CA SER A 352 -9.09 6.59 -9.48
C SER A 352 -8.90 7.88 -8.68
N ALA A 353 -8.56 7.79 -7.40
CA ALA A 353 -8.25 8.93 -6.56
C ALA A 353 -6.85 9.50 -6.84
N ASP A 354 -5.86 8.62 -7.06
CA ASP A 354 -4.49 8.98 -7.42
C ASP A 354 -3.90 7.97 -8.43
N PRO A 355 -3.92 8.27 -9.74
CA PRO A 355 -3.39 7.38 -10.77
C PRO A 355 -1.89 7.10 -10.67
N GLU A 356 -1.14 7.96 -9.97
CA GLU A 356 0.32 7.86 -9.81
C GLU A 356 0.72 7.14 -8.51
N ASP A 357 -0.26 6.60 -7.75
CA ASP A 357 0.04 5.85 -6.53
C ASP A 357 0.67 4.48 -6.86
N GLU A 358 2.00 4.44 -6.84
CA GLU A 358 2.78 3.25 -7.21
C GLU A 358 2.47 2.02 -6.35
N VAL A 359 2.15 2.20 -5.06
CA VAL A 359 1.81 1.08 -4.19
C VAL A 359 0.48 0.45 -4.63
N ALA A 360 -0.58 1.26 -4.84
CA ALA A 360 -1.86 0.77 -5.32
C ALA A 360 -1.73 0.09 -6.70
N LYS A 361 -0.91 0.65 -7.59
CA LYS A 361 -0.65 0.08 -8.93
C LYS A 361 -0.03 -1.31 -8.87
N HIS A 362 0.97 -1.50 -8.01
CA HIS A 362 1.62 -2.80 -7.85
C HIS A 362 0.74 -3.80 -7.12
N LEU A 363 -0.03 -3.36 -6.11
CA LEU A 363 -1.04 -4.19 -5.46
C LEU A 363 -2.12 -4.65 -6.45
N MET A 364 -2.59 -3.77 -7.32
CA MET A 364 -3.52 -4.09 -8.40
C MET A 364 -2.93 -5.10 -9.38
N LYS A 365 -1.74 -4.83 -9.92
CA LYS A 365 -1.06 -5.76 -10.84
C LYS A 365 -0.90 -7.16 -10.22
N ARG A 366 -0.52 -7.23 -8.94
CA ARG A 366 -0.37 -8.50 -8.23
C ARG A 366 -1.71 -9.23 -8.11
N ILE A 367 -2.79 -8.54 -7.74
CA ILE A 367 -4.09 -9.20 -7.57
C ILE A 367 -4.68 -9.64 -8.91
N GLU A 368 -4.44 -8.90 -9.98
CA GLU A 368 -4.82 -9.30 -11.35
C GLU A 368 -4.07 -10.57 -11.77
N GLN A 369 -2.76 -10.64 -11.52
CA GLN A 369 -1.97 -11.86 -11.77
C GLN A 369 -2.49 -13.05 -10.97
N HIS A 370 -2.84 -12.84 -9.70
CA HIS A 370 -3.42 -13.87 -8.84
C HIS A 370 -4.80 -14.34 -9.35
N LEU A 371 -5.63 -13.43 -9.86
CA LEU A 371 -6.92 -13.76 -10.45
C LEU A 371 -6.78 -14.50 -11.79
N ALA A 372 -5.86 -14.06 -12.65
CA ALA A 372 -5.54 -14.74 -13.91
C ALA A 372 -5.00 -16.15 -13.66
N PHE A 373 -4.13 -16.32 -12.64
CA PHE A 373 -3.71 -17.63 -12.18
C PHE A 373 -4.90 -18.50 -11.76
N LYS A 374 -5.92 -17.89 -11.12
CA LYS A 374 -7.10 -18.63 -10.68
C LYS A 374 -7.95 -19.18 -11.83
N GLU A 375 -7.78 -18.63 -13.03
CA GLU A 375 -8.48 -19.05 -14.24
C GLU A 375 -7.69 -20.11 -15.03
N ASP A 376 -6.39 -20.27 -14.77
CA ASP A 376 -5.53 -21.30 -15.37
C ASP A 376 -5.65 -22.65 -14.64
N MET A 377 -6.64 -23.45 -15.05
CA MET A 377 -6.96 -24.75 -14.48
C MET A 377 -5.79 -25.75 -14.52
N GLU A 378 -4.98 -25.74 -15.58
CA GLU A 378 -3.88 -26.68 -15.73
C GLU A 378 -2.71 -26.32 -14.81
N ARG A 379 -2.39 -25.03 -14.71
CA ARG A 379 -1.38 -24.57 -13.73
C ARG A 379 -1.85 -24.80 -12.30
N GLN A 380 -3.14 -24.60 -12.00
CA GLN A 380 -3.69 -24.93 -10.69
C GLN A 380 -3.50 -26.40 -10.33
N LYS A 381 -3.91 -27.34 -11.19
CA LYS A 381 -3.75 -28.78 -10.94
C LYS A 381 -2.29 -29.14 -10.66
N ARG A 382 -1.34 -28.57 -11.42
CA ARG A 382 0.10 -28.78 -11.20
C ARG A 382 0.52 -28.30 -9.81
N ILE A 383 0.12 -27.09 -9.43
CA ILE A 383 0.46 -26.54 -8.10
C ILE A 383 -0.22 -27.33 -6.99
N ASP A 384 -1.49 -27.72 -7.13
CA ASP A 384 -2.20 -28.48 -6.11
C ASP A 384 -1.56 -29.85 -5.86
N THR A 385 -1.15 -30.53 -6.94
CA THR A 385 -0.42 -31.79 -6.87
C THR A 385 0.92 -31.61 -6.14
N LEU A 386 1.66 -30.55 -6.49
CA LEU A 386 2.93 -30.23 -5.83
C LEU A 386 2.74 -29.89 -4.35
N VAL A 387 1.75 -29.06 -4.01
CA VAL A 387 1.45 -28.66 -2.64
C VAL A 387 1.08 -29.88 -1.80
N ALA A 388 0.26 -30.80 -2.32
CA ALA A 388 -0.11 -32.02 -1.62
C ALA A 388 1.12 -32.90 -1.31
N ASP A 389 2.03 -33.08 -2.27
CA ASP A 389 3.29 -33.81 -2.07
C ASP A 389 4.21 -33.11 -1.06
N LEU A 390 4.36 -31.79 -1.15
CA LEU A 390 5.16 -31.00 -0.21
C LEU A 390 4.60 -31.06 1.22
N ALA A 391 3.28 -30.96 1.38
CA ALA A 391 2.61 -31.07 2.67
C ALA A 391 2.77 -32.47 3.29
N ASP A 392 2.64 -33.53 2.48
CA ASP A 392 2.88 -34.90 2.91
C ASP A 392 4.33 -35.11 3.40
N ARG A 393 5.31 -34.57 2.67
CA ARG A 393 6.73 -34.57 3.07
C ARG A 393 6.95 -33.80 4.38
N PHE A 394 6.30 -32.66 4.54
CA PHE A 394 6.35 -31.85 5.76
C PHE A 394 5.87 -32.64 6.98
N GLN A 395 4.70 -33.25 6.88
CA GLN A 395 4.10 -34.00 7.98
C GLN A 395 4.89 -35.26 8.34
N LYS A 396 5.45 -35.94 7.34
CA LYS A 396 6.25 -37.17 7.55
C LYS A 396 7.70 -36.90 7.94
N GLY A 397 8.14 -35.64 8.00
CA GLY A 397 9.54 -35.27 8.25
C GLY A 397 10.52 -35.80 7.20
N LYS A 398 10.01 -36.14 6.00
CA LYS A 398 10.82 -36.71 4.92
C LYS A 398 11.44 -35.58 4.10
N VAL A 399 12.68 -35.22 4.41
CA VAL A 399 13.50 -34.40 3.51
C VAL A 399 14.08 -35.34 2.46
N SER A 400 13.68 -35.17 1.20
CA SER A 400 14.22 -35.99 0.11
C SER A 400 15.66 -35.57 -0.16
N GLU A 401 16.61 -36.37 0.28
CA GLU A 401 17.96 -36.39 -0.29
C GLU A 401 18.10 -37.67 -1.10
N ALA A 402 17.78 -37.61 -2.40
CA ALA A 402 18.55 -38.45 -3.31
C ALA A 402 20.00 -37.94 -3.21
N PRO A 403 20.99 -38.79 -2.87
CA PRO A 403 22.38 -38.39 -2.92
C PRO A 403 22.67 -37.82 -4.32
N ALA A 404 23.25 -36.63 -4.39
CA ALA A 404 23.67 -36.11 -5.68
C ALA A 404 24.71 -37.09 -6.24
N ALA A 405 24.39 -37.73 -7.38
CA ALA A 405 25.32 -38.61 -8.08
C ALA A 405 26.65 -37.89 -8.41
N ASP A 406 26.62 -36.56 -8.46
CA ASP A 406 27.77 -35.68 -8.59
C ASP A 406 27.79 -34.62 -7.47
N SER A 407 28.80 -34.67 -6.61
CA SER A 407 29.00 -33.74 -5.50
C SER A 407 29.64 -32.41 -5.92
N TRP A 408 30.17 -32.32 -7.15
CA TRP A 408 30.84 -31.11 -7.64
C TRP A 408 29.90 -30.13 -8.33
N SER A 409 29.00 -30.63 -9.18
CA SER A 409 28.20 -29.77 -10.04
C SER A 409 27.13 -29.01 -9.26
N SER A 410 26.91 -27.76 -9.66
CA SER A 410 25.93 -26.86 -9.06
C SER A 410 24.52 -27.40 -9.28
N LYS A 411 23.72 -27.40 -8.21
CA LYS A 411 22.26 -27.53 -8.30
C LYS A 411 21.65 -26.20 -8.77
N PRO A 412 20.43 -26.21 -9.35
CA PRO A 412 19.66 -24.99 -9.59
C PRO A 412 19.60 -24.10 -8.34
N MET A 413 19.77 -22.79 -8.53
CA MET A 413 19.70 -21.83 -7.43
C MET A 413 18.24 -21.45 -7.18
N THR A 414 17.58 -22.21 -6.30
CA THR A 414 16.21 -21.92 -5.88
C THR A 414 16.19 -21.05 -4.63
N VAL A 415 15.44 -19.95 -4.65
CA VAL A 415 15.28 -19.01 -3.54
C VAL A 415 13.81 -18.93 -3.12
N ALA A 416 13.53 -19.04 -1.82
CA ALA A 416 12.17 -18.89 -1.30
C ALA A 416 12.06 -17.68 -0.36
N PHE A 417 11.13 -16.77 -0.64
CA PHE A 417 10.81 -15.66 0.27
C PHE A 417 9.75 -16.10 1.27
N LEU A 418 10.12 -16.17 2.55
CA LEU A 418 9.22 -16.60 3.62
C LEU A 418 8.45 -15.43 4.27
N GLY A 419 8.45 -14.27 3.61
CA GLY A 419 7.75 -13.06 4.04
C GLY A 419 8.64 -12.05 4.74
N PHE A 420 8.24 -10.78 4.66
CA PHE A 420 8.88 -9.67 5.35
C PHE A 420 8.01 -9.19 6.49
N LYS A 421 8.63 -8.87 7.63
CA LYS A 421 7.95 -8.32 8.79
C LYS A 421 7.96 -6.80 8.73
N LEU A 422 6.81 -6.20 8.96
CA LEU A 422 6.75 -4.78 9.27
C LEU A 422 7.11 -4.60 10.75
N MET A 423 8.14 -3.82 11.04
CA MET A 423 8.66 -3.60 12.39
C MET A 423 8.58 -2.10 12.72
N GLY A 424 8.21 -1.77 13.96
CA GLY A 424 8.13 -0.36 14.39
C GLY A 424 6.83 0.35 14.01
N GLY A 425 5.70 -0.38 14.03
CA GLY A 425 4.31 0.11 14.04
C GLY A 425 3.97 1.46 13.37
N GLY A 426 2.99 1.45 12.48
CA GLY A 426 2.05 2.58 12.45
C GLY A 426 2.30 3.77 11.52
N LEU A 427 3.29 3.74 10.63
CA LEU A 427 3.35 4.74 9.53
C LEU A 427 3.51 4.12 8.14
N LEU A 428 4.01 2.89 8.05
CA LEU A 428 4.14 2.19 6.78
C LEU A 428 2.81 1.60 6.33
N ARG A 429 2.38 1.95 5.12
CA ARG A 429 1.14 1.45 4.51
C ARG A 429 1.14 -0.08 4.40
N GLU A 430 -0.01 -0.72 4.62
CA GLU A 430 -0.13 -2.16 4.39
C GLU A 430 0.12 -2.51 2.92
N GLY A 431 0.67 -3.69 2.66
CA GLY A 431 0.98 -4.14 1.30
C GLY A 431 2.36 -3.73 0.80
N MET A 432 3.08 -2.82 1.48
CA MET A 432 4.42 -2.40 1.06
C MET A 432 5.44 -3.55 1.06
N THR A 433 5.36 -4.44 2.05
CA THR A 433 6.22 -5.63 2.13
C THR A 433 5.98 -6.58 0.97
N GLU A 434 4.72 -6.75 0.58
CA GLU A 434 4.31 -7.62 -0.51
C GLU A 434 4.66 -7.02 -1.87
N VAL A 435 4.58 -5.69 -2.03
CA VAL A 435 5.07 -4.99 -3.23
C VAL A 435 6.58 -5.14 -3.36
N LEU A 436 7.32 -4.90 -2.27
CA LEU A 436 8.78 -5.05 -2.25
C LEU A 436 9.20 -6.48 -2.64
N GLN A 437 8.56 -7.48 -2.03
CA GLN A 437 8.85 -8.89 -2.32
C GLN A 437 8.49 -9.27 -3.76
N ALA A 438 7.34 -8.82 -4.28
CA ALA A 438 6.92 -9.13 -5.65
C ALA A 438 7.90 -8.54 -6.67
N GLU A 439 8.32 -7.29 -6.49
CA GLU A 439 9.28 -6.64 -7.38
C GLU A 439 10.65 -7.33 -7.32
N MET A 440 11.15 -7.62 -6.12
CA MET A 440 12.39 -8.38 -5.97
C MET A 440 12.32 -9.77 -6.62
N THR A 441 11.18 -10.45 -6.50
CA THR A 441 10.95 -11.76 -7.12
C THR A 441 11.03 -11.66 -8.63
N GLN A 442 10.40 -10.64 -9.22
CA GLN A 442 10.42 -10.39 -10.65
C GLN A 442 11.86 -10.14 -11.14
N GLN A 443 12.62 -9.27 -10.46
CA GLN A 443 13.98 -8.92 -10.85
C GLN A 443 14.96 -10.10 -10.71
N LEU A 444 14.93 -10.81 -9.58
CA LEU A 444 15.80 -11.98 -9.37
C LEU A 444 15.52 -13.10 -10.38
N SER A 445 14.25 -13.30 -10.75
CA SER A 445 13.87 -14.32 -11.73
C SER A 445 14.24 -13.90 -13.15
N ALA A 446 14.09 -12.62 -13.50
CA ALA A 446 14.44 -12.08 -14.82
C ALA A 446 15.94 -12.20 -15.13
N ALA A 447 16.78 -12.15 -14.10
CA ALA A 447 18.22 -12.41 -14.24
C ALA A 447 18.52 -13.84 -14.74
N GLY A 448 17.57 -14.80 -14.68
CA GLY A 448 17.71 -16.18 -15.18
C GLY A 448 18.69 -17.05 -14.38
N ARG A 449 19.42 -16.45 -13.44
CA ARG A 449 20.37 -17.11 -12.54
C ARG A 449 19.69 -17.81 -11.36
N ILE A 450 18.56 -17.25 -10.93
CA ILE A 450 17.88 -17.59 -9.69
C ILE A 450 16.44 -17.95 -10.04
N SER A 451 15.99 -19.12 -9.58
CA SER A 451 14.59 -19.50 -9.63
C SER A 451 13.95 -19.13 -8.29
N VAL A 452 12.97 -18.23 -8.30
CA VAL A 452 12.24 -17.90 -7.07
C VAL A 452 11.03 -18.81 -6.93
N VAL A 453 10.80 -19.37 -5.73
CA VAL A 453 9.60 -20.17 -5.45
C VAL A 453 8.36 -19.29 -5.63
N GLU A 454 7.41 -19.76 -6.45
CA GLU A 454 6.17 -19.03 -6.71
C GLU A 454 5.37 -18.81 -5.41
N ARG A 455 4.83 -17.60 -5.29
CA ARG A 455 4.13 -17.18 -4.07
C ARG A 455 2.88 -18.04 -3.81
N GLU A 456 2.16 -18.40 -4.85
CA GLU A 456 0.96 -19.24 -4.80
C GLU A 456 1.24 -20.64 -4.23
N ILE A 457 2.40 -21.22 -4.52
CA ILE A 457 2.82 -22.52 -3.96
C ILE A 457 2.99 -22.37 -2.45
N LEU A 458 3.70 -21.33 -2.02
CA LEU A 458 3.94 -21.07 -0.60
C LEU A 458 2.61 -20.79 0.13
N ASP A 459 1.76 -19.91 -0.39
CA ASP A 459 0.49 -19.55 0.26
C ASP A 459 -0.44 -20.76 0.40
N LYS A 460 -0.56 -21.60 -0.65
CA LYS A 460 -1.35 -22.85 -0.58
C LYS A 460 -0.74 -23.86 0.39
N LEU A 461 0.59 -24.01 0.38
CA LEU A 461 1.29 -24.90 1.31
C LEU A 461 1.08 -24.47 2.77
N LEU A 462 1.16 -23.17 3.06
CA LEU A 462 0.91 -22.65 4.40
C LEU A 462 -0.53 -22.87 4.84
N ALA A 463 -1.50 -22.66 3.94
CA ALA A 463 -2.90 -22.93 4.21
C ALA A 463 -3.15 -24.42 4.52
N GLU A 464 -2.56 -25.33 3.74
CA GLU A 464 -2.66 -26.78 3.94
C GLU A 464 -2.03 -27.21 5.27
N LEU A 465 -0.88 -26.62 5.62
CA LEU A 465 -0.18 -26.88 6.88
C LEU A 465 -0.79 -26.14 8.09
N LYS A 466 -1.80 -25.28 7.86
CA LYS A 466 -2.41 -24.42 8.88
C LYS A 466 -1.37 -23.55 9.62
N LEU A 467 -0.37 -23.08 8.88
CA LEU A 467 0.66 -22.18 9.37
C LEU A 467 0.29 -20.74 9.02
N GLY A 468 0.36 -19.84 10.00
CA GLY A 468 0.15 -18.40 9.82
C GLY A 468 1.48 -17.64 9.68
N SER A 469 1.36 -16.32 9.61
CA SER A 469 2.50 -15.39 9.53
C SER A 469 3.37 -15.39 10.79
N SER A 470 2.80 -15.75 11.94
CA SER A 470 3.49 -15.86 13.23
C SER A 470 4.37 -17.12 13.29
N GLU A 471 3.99 -18.18 12.61
CA GLU A 471 4.77 -19.42 12.50
C GLU A 471 5.88 -19.28 11.45
N LEU A 472 5.68 -18.49 10.39
CA LEU A 472 6.76 -18.11 9.47
C LEU A 472 7.87 -17.29 10.15
N ALA A 473 7.53 -16.62 11.24
CA ALA A 473 8.49 -15.87 12.05
C ALA A 473 9.42 -16.77 12.87
N ASP A 474 9.02 -18.03 13.10
CA ASP A 474 9.79 -19.03 13.84
C ASP A 474 10.95 -19.56 12.94
N PRO A 475 12.21 -19.41 13.37
CA PRO A 475 13.36 -19.85 12.58
C PRO A 475 13.32 -21.32 12.20
N ASP A 476 12.87 -22.20 13.10
CA ASP A 476 12.84 -23.65 12.84
C ASP A 476 11.80 -24.01 11.79
N THR A 477 10.63 -23.39 11.86
CA THR A 477 9.56 -23.54 10.86
C THR A 477 10.01 -23.03 9.49
N ALA A 478 10.65 -21.85 9.46
CA ALA A 478 11.21 -21.28 8.24
C ALA A 478 12.27 -22.20 7.59
N LEU A 479 13.16 -22.78 8.39
CA LEU A 479 14.17 -23.73 7.92
C LEU A 479 13.52 -25.01 7.38
N LYS A 480 12.55 -25.60 8.09
CA LYS A 480 11.81 -26.79 7.63
C LYS A 480 11.12 -26.54 6.30
N LEU A 481 10.40 -25.42 6.17
CA LEU A 481 9.76 -25.01 4.92
C LEU A 481 10.80 -24.85 3.80
N GLY A 482 11.94 -24.24 4.08
CA GLY A 482 13.05 -24.12 3.14
C GLY A 482 13.52 -25.47 2.60
N LYS A 483 13.72 -26.45 3.47
CA LYS A 483 14.13 -27.82 3.08
C LYS A 483 13.07 -28.49 2.19
N ILE A 484 11.81 -28.36 2.56
CA ILE A 484 10.70 -29.02 1.86
C ILE A 484 10.48 -28.40 0.48
N LEU A 485 10.56 -27.08 0.39
CA LEU A 485 10.57 -26.35 -0.88
C LEU A 485 11.83 -26.61 -1.72
N SER A 486 12.80 -27.39 -1.20
CA SER A 486 14.11 -27.62 -1.82
C SER A 486 14.81 -26.30 -2.17
N ALA A 487 14.56 -25.25 -1.37
CA ALA A 487 15.16 -23.95 -1.56
C ALA A 487 16.65 -24.04 -1.19
N ARG A 488 17.52 -23.54 -2.06
CA ARG A 488 18.95 -23.43 -1.74
C ARG A 488 19.20 -22.33 -0.71
N LEU A 489 18.39 -21.28 -0.76
CA LEU A 489 18.38 -20.17 0.19
C LEU A 489 16.94 -19.78 0.50
N ILE A 490 16.66 -19.49 1.76
CA ILE A 490 15.43 -18.81 2.18
C ILE A 490 15.75 -17.35 2.49
N VAL A 491 14.88 -16.43 2.06
CA VAL A 491 14.99 -15.00 2.34
C VAL A 491 13.97 -14.63 3.41
N THR A 492 14.45 -14.05 4.49
CA THR A 492 13.64 -13.42 5.52
C THR A 492 14.01 -11.96 5.63
N GLY A 493 13.05 -11.12 5.99
CA GLY A 493 13.26 -9.68 5.99
C GLY A 493 12.45 -8.91 7.01
N SER A 494 12.89 -7.69 7.29
CA SER A 494 12.12 -6.71 8.04
C SER A 494 12.21 -5.33 7.40
N LEU A 495 11.09 -4.61 7.42
CA LEU A 495 10.99 -3.22 7.01
C LEU A 495 10.67 -2.38 8.24
N VAL A 496 11.53 -1.41 8.55
CA VAL A 496 11.43 -0.55 9.74
C VAL A 496 11.33 0.91 9.31
N GLN A 497 10.33 1.64 9.82
CA GLN A 497 10.31 3.09 9.68
C GLN A 497 11.40 3.71 10.58
N ILE A 498 12.25 4.53 10.00
CA ILE A 498 13.23 5.37 10.71
C ILE A 498 12.91 6.85 10.45
N PRO A 499 13.42 7.80 11.26
CA PRO A 499 13.13 9.23 11.05
C PRO A 499 13.50 9.74 9.65
N GLU A 500 14.59 9.24 9.08
CA GLU A 500 15.05 9.62 7.74
C GLU A 500 14.48 8.73 6.62
N GLY A 501 13.47 7.89 6.89
CA GLY A 501 12.77 7.09 5.89
C GLY A 501 12.63 5.62 6.28
N ILE A 502 13.07 4.67 5.46
CA ILE A 502 12.77 3.24 5.66
C ILE A 502 14.05 2.42 5.65
N ARG A 503 14.27 1.59 6.67
CA ARG A 503 15.35 0.60 6.70
C ARG A 503 14.81 -0.77 6.30
N LEU A 504 15.38 -1.35 5.25
CA LEU A 504 15.19 -2.74 4.87
C LEU A 504 16.36 -3.56 5.44
N SER A 505 16.06 -4.72 6.01
CA SER A 505 17.08 -5.68 6.45
C SER A 505 16.68 -7.07 6.04
N LEU A 506 17.58 -7.78 5.36
CA LEU A 506 17.36 -9.10 4.79
C LEU A 506 18.44 -10.09 5.24
N ARG A 507 18.03 -11.33 5.43
CA ARG A 507 18.92 -12.47 5.72
C ARG A 507 18.59 -13.60 4.77
N LEU A 508 19.61 -14.09 4.06
CA LEU A 508 19.52 -15.28 3.24
C LEU A 508 20.18 -16.44 3.98
N ILE A 509 19.39 -17.46 4.25
CA ILE A 509 19.75 -18.57 5.13
C ILE A 509 19.77 -19.84 4.30
N ASP A 510 20.82 -20.65 4.47
CA ASP A 510 20.88 -22.00 3.90
C ASP A 510 20.05 -22.93 4.79
N PRO A 511 18.90 -23.43 4.32
CA PRO A 511 18.00 -24.19 5.18
C PRO A 511 18.62 -25.50 5.67
N GLU A 512 19.60 -26.08 4.95
CA GLU A 512 20.23 -27.33 5.36
C GLU A 512 21.19 -27.16 6.54
N THR A 513 21.99 -26.09 6.50
CA THR A 513 23.02 -25.83 7.51
C THR A 513 22.59 -24.81 8.56
N SER A 514 21.43 -24.18 8.39
CA SER A 514 20.95 -23.04 9.20
C SER A 514 21.89 -21.81 9.18
N ALA A 515 22.93 -21.82 8.33
CA ALA A 515 23.91 -20.75 8.27
C ALA A 515 23.34 -19.55 7.50
N ILE A 516 23.52 -18.35 8.06
CA ILE A 516 23.27 -17.10 7.35
C ILE A 516 24.40 -16.92 6.33
N LYS A 517 24.06 -16.93 5.05
CA LYS A 517 25.03 -16.86 3.94
C LYS A 517 25.24 -15.45 3.46
N ILE A 518 24.14 -14.68 3.40
CA ILE A 518 24.14 -13.28 2.96
C ILE A 518 23.29 -12.47 3.94
N THR A 519 23.84 -11.34 4.36
CA THR A 519 23.09 -10.28 5.04
C THR A 519 23.10 -9.04 4.15
N TYR A 520 21.95 -8.37 4.07
CA TYR A 520 21.79 -7.11 3.37
C TYR A 520 20.99 -6.15 4.24
N ALA A 521 21.41 -4.89 4.28
CA ALA A 521 20.65 -3.83 4.90
C ALA A 521 20.83 -2.58 4.05
N ASP A 522 19.74 -1.85 3.84
CA ASP A 522 19.73 -0.61 3.09
C ASP A 522 18.73 0.37 3.71
N GLU A 523 19.02 1.64 3.54
CA GLU A 523 18.23 2.75 4.06
C GLU A 523 17.73 3.62 2.90
N MET A 524 16.43 3.81 2.91
CA MET A 524 15.71 4.65 1.99
C MET A 524 15.50 6.01 2.64
N GLY A 525 16.17 7.03 2.10
CA GLY A 525 15.82 8.43 2.37
C GLY A 525 14.41 8.78 1.86
N PRO A 526 13.81 9.91 2.26
CA PRO A 526 12.43 10.28 1.89
C PRO A 526 12.23 10.55 0.38
N ARG A 527 13.31 10.63 -0.42
CA ARG A 527 13.27 10.86 -1.88
C ARG A 527 13.37 9.59 -2.72
N LYS A 528 13.75 8.45 -2.15
CA LYS A 528 13.83 7.16 -2.87
C LYS A 528 12.44 6.51 -2.84
N ASN A 529 12.01 5.87 -3.93
CA ASN A 529 10.71 5.19 -4.01
C ASN A 529 10.85 3.69 -3.72
N LEU A 530 9.79 3.05 -3.21
CA LEU A 530 9.78 1.64 -2.78
C LEU A 530 10.33 0.67 -3.85
N LEU A 531 10.01 0.93 -5.11
CA LEU A 531 10.39 0.09 -6.25
C LEU A 531 11.89 0.16 -6.55
N SER A 532 12.49 1.35 -6.49
CA SER A 532 13.94 1.52 -6.66
C SER A 532 14.74 0.78 -5.59
N LEU A 533 14.22 0.71 -4.36
CA LEU A 533 14.82 -0.11 -3.31
C LEU A 533 14.69 -1.60 -3.59
N ALA A 534 13.53 -2.06 -4.07
CA ALA A 534 13.36 -3.46 -4.48
C ALA A 534 14.37 -3.85 -5.56
N ASP A 535 14.50 -3.03 -6.61
CA ASP A 535 15.41 -3.26 -7.72
C ASP A 535 16.88 -3.26 -7.28
N GLN A 536 17.33 -2.22 -6.58
CA GLN A 536 18.70 -2.15 -6.03
C GLN A 536 19.01 -3.34 -5.12
N THR A 537 18.06 -3.69 -4.26
CA THR A 537 18.21 -4.83 -3.36
C THR A 537 18.29 -6.15 -4.11
N ALA A 538 17.46 -6.35 -5.13
CA ALA A 538 17.47 -7.56 -5.95
C ALA A 538 18.78 -7.71 -6.74
N GLN A 539 19.27 -6.63 -7.36
CA GLN A 539 20.55 -6.63 -8.08
C GLN A 539 21.70 -6.98 -7.15
N GLU A 540 21.76 -6.36 -5.97
CA GLU A 540 22.82 -6.59 -4.99
C GLU A 540 22.76 -7.99 -4.37
N ILE A 541 21.56 -8.50 -4.07
CA ILE A 541 21.38 -9.89 -3.63
C ILE A 541 21.81 -10.86 -4.71
N GLY A 542 21.39 -10.63 -5.96
CA GLY A 542 21.82 -11.42 -7.10
C GLY A 542 23.35 -11.48 -7.16
N ARG A 543 24.01 -10.31 -7.11
CA ARG A 543 25.46 -10.17 -7.11
C ARG A 543 26.14 -11.02 -6.04
N LYS A 544 25.70 -10.87 -4.80
CA LYS A 544 26.23 -11.66 -3.67
C LYS A 544 25.99 -13.16 -3.84
N ILE A 545 24.85 -13.57 -4.40
CA ILE A 545 24.57 -14.97 -4.71
C ILE A 545 25.55 -15.50 -5.76
N LYS A 546 25.80 -14.79 -6.87
CA LYS A 546 26.77 -15.27 -7.89
C LYS A 546 28.20 -15.31 -7.35
N GLU A 547 28.60 -14.35 -6.52
CA GLU A 547 29.92 -14.34 -5.88
C GLU A 547 30.12 -15.52 -4.91
N GLN A 548 29.11 -15.81 -4.09
CA GLN A 548 29.21 -16.86 -3.07
C GLN A 548 28.91 -18.26 -3.63
N TYR A 549 28.15 -18.33 -4.73
CA TYR A 549 27.73 -19.56 -5.40
C TYR A 549 28.09 -19.52 -6.89
N PRO A 550 29.39 -19.52 -7.24
CA PRO A 550 29.83 -19.62 -8.63
C PRO A 550 29.41 -20.98 -9.22
N LEU A 551 29.11 -21.01 -10.52
CA LEU A 551 28.81 -22.26 -11.22
C LEU A 551 29.99 -23.22 -11.18
N LYS A 552 29.68 -24.46 -10.80
CA LYS A 552 30.60 -25.59 -10.84
C LYS A 552 29.96 -26.65 -11.71
N GLY A 553 30.70 -27.19 -12.66
CA GLY A 553 30.21 -28.21 -13.57
C GLY A 553 31.32 -29.17 -13.98
N LYS A 554 30.99 -30.09 -14.86
CA LYS A 554 31.93 -31.02 -15.50
C LYS A 554 31.76 -31.01 -17.00
N ILE A 555 32.85 -31.29 -17.69
CA ILE A 555 32.85 -31.56 -19.12
C ILE A 555 32.22 -32.93 -19.36
N ALA A 556 31.06 -32.95 -20.01
CA ALA A 556 30.32 -34.17 -20.32
C ALA A 556 30.89 -34.88 -21.56
N SER A 557 31.27 -34.11 -22.58
CA SER A 557 31.93 -34.60 -23.80
C SER A 557 32.71 -33.48 -24.49
N ILE A 558 33.59 -33.88 -25.40
CA ILE A 558 34.38 -33.00 -26.28
C ILE A 558 34.06 -33.46 -27.70
N GLU A 559 33.64 -32.54 -28.56
CA GLU A 559 33.27 -32.81 -29.95
C GLU A 559 34.34 -32.27 -30.91
N GLU A 560 34.22 -32.61 -32.21
CA GLU A 560 35.14 -32.12 -33.23
C GLU A 560 35.09 -30.59 -33.34
N GLY A 561 36.25 -29.94 -33.46
CA GLY A 561 36.34 -28.48 -33.66
C GLY A 561 36.31 -27.61 -32.39
N ASP A 562 36.91 -28.07 -31.29
CA ASP A 562 37.05 -27.34 -30.01
C ASP A 562 35.72 -27.06 -29.27
N GLN A 563 34.68 -27.82 -29.62
CA GLN A 563 33.38 -27.76 -28.97
C GLN A 563 33.33 -28.68 -27.75
N VAL A 564 32.78 -28.19 -26.64
CA VAL A 564 32.75 -28.86 -25.35
C VAL A 564 31.33 -28.83 -24.81
N ILE A 565 30.80 -29.98 -24.38
CA ILE A 565 29.52 -30.05 -23.68
C ILE A 565 29.76 -30.00 -22.18
N VAL A 566 29.06 -29.12 -21.47
CA VAL A 566 29.10 -28.99 -20.02
C VAL A 566 27.76 -29.45 -19.44
N ASN A 567 27.79 -30.17 -18.32
CA ASN A 567 26.60 -30.65 -17.62
C ASN A 567 25.80 -29.56 -16.85
N LEU A 568 25.94 -28.31 -17.29
CA LEU A 568 25.22 -27.15 -16.79
C LEU A 568 24.46 -26.53 -17.94
N GLY A 569 23.28 -25.99 -17.67
CA GLY A 569 22.34 -25.49 -18.67
C GLY A 569 21.52 -24.35 -18.12
N ALA A 570 20.46 -23.95 -18.83
CA ALA A 570 19.62 -22.81 -18.49
C ALA A 570 19.03 -22.94 -17.08
N ARG A 571 18.62 -24.14 -16.65
CA ARG A 571 18.07 -24.38 -15.30
C ARG A 571 19.08 -24.12 -14.17
N HIS A 572 20.37 -24.13 -14.48
CA HIS A 572 21.45 -23.83 -13.55
C HIS A 572 21.84 -22.35 -13.60
N GLY A 573 21.26 -21.56 -14.50
CA GLY A 573 21.59 -20.16 -14.72
C GLY A 573 22.78 -19.92 -15.66
N ILE A 574 23.12 -20.88 -16.53
CA ILE A 574 24.05 -20.66 -17.64
C ILE A 574 23.34 -19.82 -18.71
N LYS A 575 24.05 -18.86 -19.30
CA LYS A 575 23.64 -18.11 -20.49
C LYS A 575 24.73 -18.16 -21.58
N PRO A 576 24.40 -17.95 -22.86
CA PRO A 576 25.41 -17.69 -23.88
C PRO A 576 26.35 -16.55 -23.43
N GLY A 577 27.65 -16.69 -23.70
CA GLY A 577 28.72 -15.81 -23.23
C GLY A 577 29.27 -16.13 -21.84
N THR A 578 28.67 -17.09 -21.11
CA THR A 578 29.23 -17.49 -19.79
C THR A 578 30.61 -18.10 -19.96
N LYS A 579 31.59 -17.62 -19.19
CA LYS A 579 32.96 -18.12 -19.22
C LYS A 579 33.22 -19.09 -18.08
N LEU A 580 33.72 -20.28 -18.39
CA LEU A 580 34.07 -21.30 -17.41
C LEU A 580 35.56 -21.66 -17.51
N LYS A 581 36.28 -21.52 -16.40
CA LYS A 581 37.65 -22.01 -16.23
C LYS A 581 37.63 -23.52 -16.13
N ILE A 582 38.47 -24.18 -16.91
CA ILE A 582 38.74 -25.61 -16.78
C ILE A 582 39.83 -25.78 -15.73
N ILE A 583 39.55 -26.60 -14.72
CA ILE A 583 40.40 -26.81 -13.56
C ILE A 583 40.81 -28.27 -13.50
N ASP A 584 42.11 -28.47 -13.30
CA ASP A 584 42.69 -29.77 -12.97
C ASP A 584 42.99 -29.85 -11.47
N GLU A 585 42.76 -31.02 -10.87
CA GLU A 585 43.14 -31.31 -9.49
C GLU A 585 44.58 -31.80 -9.48
N GLY A 586 45.51 -30.86 -9.29
CA GLY A 586 46.92 -31.15 -9.14
C GLY A 586 47.26 -31.81 -7.79
N GLU A 587 48.50 -31.68 -7.34
CA GLU A 587 49.01 -32.40 -6.17
C GLU A 587 48.11 -32.27 -4.92
N PRO A 588 47.88 -33.38 -4.19
CA PRO A 588 47.15 -33.36 -2.93
C PRO A 588 47.89 -32.51 -1.90
N ILE A 589 47.15 -31.61 -1.25
CA ILE A 589 47.63 -30.82 -0.13
C ILE A 589 47.38 -31.66 1.12
N VAL A 590 48.46 -32.13 1.75
CA VAL A 590 48.41 -33.00 2.93
C VAL A 590 48.83 -32.21 4.17
N VAL A 591 48.00 -32.25 5.21
CA VAL A 591 48.31 -31.73 6.55
C VAL A 591 48.03 -32.86 7.55
N ASP A 592 49.00 -33.14 8.41
CA ASP A 592 48.91 -34.23 9.42
C ASP A 592 48.52 -35.60 8.83
N GLY A 593 49.04 -35.93 7.64
CA GLY A 593 48.74 -37.19 6.96
C GLY A 593 47.34 -37.30 6.34
N LYS A 594 46.52 -36.25 6.41
CA LYS A 594 45.21 -36.17 5.75
C LYS A 594 45.27 -35.22 4.57
N THR A 595 44.78 -35.67 3.41
CA THR A 595 44.58 -34.82 2.25
C THR A 595 43.44 -33.85 2.53
N ILE A 596 43.76 -32.57 2.68
CA ILE A 596 42.79 -31.50 2.97
C ILE A 596 42.31 -30.79 1.69
N GLY A 597 42.93 -31.06 0.55
CA GLY A 597 42.56 -30.48 -0.75
C GLY A 597 43.53 -30.90 -1.84
N HIS A 598 43.36 -30.36 -3.04
CA HIS A 598 44.29 -30.51 -4.17
C HIS A 598 44.62 -29.12 -4.71
N LYS A 599 45.86 -28.90 -5.18
CA LYS A 599 46.22 -27.65 -5.86
C LYS A 599 45.42 -27.54 -7.16
N LYS A 600 44.55 -26.53 -7.26
CA LYS A 600 43.77 -26.27 -8.46
C LYS A 600 44.62 -25.54 -9.49
N LYS A 601 44.77 -26.11 -10.69
CA LYS A 601 45.48 -25.47 -11.81
C LYS A 601 44.48 -25.14 -12.92
N ARG A 602 44.47 -23.88 -13.38
CA ARG A 602 43.71 -23.49 -14.59
C ARG A 602 44.41 -24.09 -15.81
N VAL A 603 43.71 -24.96 -16.52
CA VAL A 603 44.20 -25.65 -17.71
C VAL A 603 43.58 -25.11 -19.00
N GLY A 604 42.44 -24.43 -18.90
CA GLY A 604 41.82 -23.76 -20.05
C GLY A 604 40.68 -22.83 -19.65
N LEU A 605 40.09 -22.24 -20.67
CA LEU A 605 38.90 -21.40 -20.61
C LEU A 605 37.97 -21.81 -21.75
N LEU A 606 36.69 -21.97 -21.44
CA LEU A 606 35.64 -22.13 -22.42
C LEU A 606 34.61 -21.02 -22.28
N GLU A 607 34.03 -20.62 -23.41
CA GLU A 607 32.92 -19.67 -23.48
C GLU A 607 31.68 -20.40 -24.02
N ILE A 608 30.57 -20.31 -23.28
CA ILE A 608 29.32 -20.96 -23.66
C ILE A 608 28.71 -20.25 -24.87
N VAL A 609 28.37 -21.01 -25.90
CA VAL A 609 27.79 -20.50 -27.16
C VAL A 609 26.30 -20.83 -27.26
N GLU A 610 25.89 -21.99 -26.78
CA GLU A 610 24.52 -22.48 -26.84
C GLU A 610 24.13 -23.15 -25.52
N VAL A 611 22.86 -23.03 -25.14
CA VAL A 611 22.36 -23.47 -23.84
C VAL A 611 21.06 -24.22 -24.03
N GLU A 612 21.04 -25.46 -23.54
CA GLU A 612 19.82 -26.24 -23.36
C GLU A 612 19.38 -26.21 -21.89
N GLU A 613 18.26 -26.85 -21.57
CA GLU A 613 17.72 -26.84 -20.21
C GLU A 613 18.71 -27.43 -19.19
N GLY A 614 19.31 -28.59 -19.49
CA GLY A 614 20.18 -29.33 -18.57
C GLY A 614 21.67 -29.27 -18.87
N LEU A 615 22.05 -28.92 -20.10
CA LEU A 615 23.43 -28.90 -20.59
C LEU A 615 23.70 -27.64 -21.44
N SER A 616 24.95 -27.41 -21.77
CA SER A 616 25.35 -26.29 -22.62
C SER A 616 26.55 -26.67 -23.48
N TYR A 617 26.65 -26.01 -24.63
CA TYR A 617 27.74 -26.14 -25.56
C TYR A 617 28.63 -24.92 -25.44
N GLY A 618 29.91 -25.14 -25.24
CA GLY A 618 30.92 -24.09 -25.20
C GLY A 618 32.02 -24.32 -26.22
N LYS A 619 32.72 -23.24 -26.54
CA LYS A 619 33.93 -23.27 -27.36
C LYS A 619 35.14 -23.02 -26.48
N LEU A 620 36.19 -23.82 -26.65
CA LEU A 620 37.48 -23.57 -26.02
C LEU A 620 38.09 -22.27 -26.57
N THR A 621 38.32 -21.30 -25.69
CA THR A 621 38.95 -20.01 -26.05
C THR A 621 40.43 -19.98 -25.66
N GLU A 622 40.82 -20.75 -24.64
CA GLU A 622 42.21 -20.91 -24.21
C GLU A 622 42.42 -22.32 -23.68
N HIS A 623 43.53 -22.96 -24.02
CA HIS A 623 43.94 -24.21 -23.36
C HIS A 623 45.46 -24.33 -23.32
N LYS A 624 45.99 -24.79 -22.18
CA LYS A 624 47.41 -25.01 -21.93
C LYS A 624 47.79 -26.49 -22.00
N SER A 625 46.80 -27.37 -22.06
CA SER A 625 46.93 -28.83 -22.09
C SER A 625 45.65 -29.45 -22.65
N ALA A 626 45.71 -30.74 -23.00
CA ALA A 626 44.53 -31.47 -23.47
C ALA A 626 43.39 -31.41 -22.44
N VAL A 627 42.19 -31.13 -22.94
CA VAL A 627 40.95 -31.12 -22.18
C VAL A 627 40.38 -32.53 -22.18
N LEU A 628 39.82 -32.97 -21.05
CA LEU A 628 39.35 -34.33 -20.86
C LEU A 628 37.90 -34.34 -20.35
N LYS A 629 37.19 -35.44 -20.66
CA LYS A 629 35.90 -35.73 -20.06
C LYS A 629 36.01 -35.77 -18.52
N ASP A 630 34.92 -35.37 -17.84
CA ASP A 630 34.78 -35.29 -16.38
C ASP A 630 35.68 -34.26 -15.68
N GLN A 631 36.46 -33.47 -16.43
CA GLN A 631 37.20 -32.34 -15.87
C GLN A 631 36.26 -31.30 -15.27
N LYS A 632 36.70 -30.74 -14.15
CA LYS A 632 35.94 -29.76 -13.38
C LYS A 632 36.01 -28.40 -14.07
N VAL A 633 34.88 -27.75 -14.22
CA VAL A 633 34.77 -26.37 -14.68
C VAL A 633 34.20 -25.48 -13.58
N LEU A 634 34.62 -24.22 -13.57
CA LEU A 634 34.22 -23.20 -12.59
C LEU A 634 33.99 -21.87 -13.30
N GLU A 635 32.91 -21.19 -12.96
CA GLU A 635 32.60 -19.84 -13.48
C GLU A 635 33.77 -18.86 -13.31
N GLU A 636 34.12 -18.16 -14.39
CA GLU A 636 35.00 -17.02 -14.33
C GLU A 636 34.20 -15.77 -14.00
N MET A 637 34.39 -15.24 -12.79
CA MET A 637 33.84 -13.95 -12.41
C MET A 637 34.58 -12.85 -13.19
N GLY A 638 33.89 -12.19 -14.12
CA GLY A 638 34.41 -11.02 -14.83
C GLY A 638 34.63 -9.87 -13.84
N GLY A 639 35.81 -9.23 -13.89
CA GLY A 639 36.21 -8.17 -12.97
C GLY A 639 35.41 -6.86 -13.06
N ASN A 640 34.34 -6.81 -13.87
CA ASN A 640 33.43 -5.66 -13.94
C ASN A 640 32.12 -6.03 -14.68
N ASP A 641 31.58 -7.23 -14.47
CA ASP A 641 30.22 -7.56 -14.93
C ASP A 641 29.21 -6.76 -14.11
N SER A 642 28.96 -5.53 -14.55
CA SER A 642 27.95 -4.60 -14.01
C SER A 642 26.52 -5.08 -14.25
N ALA A 643 26.32 -6.14 -15.02
CA ALA A 643 25.04 -6.78 -15.25
C ALA A 643 24.84 -7.97 -14.30
N PHE A 644 24.09 -7.70 -13.24
CA PHE A 644 23.06 -8.62 -12.79
C PHE A 644 21.80 -8.42 -13.63
#